data_AF-A0A9W7L885-F1
#
_entry.id   AF-A0A9W7L885-F1
#
_cell.length_a   1.000
_cell.length_b   1.000
_cell.length_c   1.000
_cell.angle_alpha   90.00
_cell.angle_beta   90.00
_cell.angle_gamma   90.00
#
_symmetry.space_group_name_H-M   'P 1'
#
loop_
_entity.id
_entity.type
_entity.pdbx_description
1 polymer ?
#
loop_
_entity_poly.entity_id
_entity_poly.type
_entity_poly.pdbx_seq_one_letter_code
_entity_poly.pdbx_strand_id
1 'polypeptide(L)'
;MILKSAPSDSHSPQPTKKGVKKTGGTGAVQVADTAQSLGLSLGAPTGRPTGGHYLTKGGVQITTDVQPLEFSLDKNAKTGSAFAIEELITKLDNRRGVLLQSSYEFPGRYSRWSLGFVDPPLSITGRGRTCTVQALNARGLVILQGVRSAIEKLRLQGDVVSVGEERGENDWQGEGAEANTLHCEVAGTPPPGSFEEEDRSRLPSLFSIVRAIREEFGYQSSDGQLGLYGSFGYDLTFQFEPIEFKRDRDEEQRDLVLFLPDQVTVVDQDKRDAWTINYDFSINDKSTSGLPRGGTEIPFQEHDGSAFERRDTPEGKFADAVDKAKREFAVGNLFEAVISQTFRESLDSSNPPSKLFRRLRKRNPSPYGFLMNLGSQEYLVGASPEMFVRVEEVENSDLGRRALRVETCPISGTVARGADALEDAKNIQAILSNEKEESELTMCTDVDRNDKSRICEAGTVKVIGRRQIEMYSRLIHTVDHVEGYLRKEFDALDAFLGHTWSVTVCGSPKAWATQFVEDTEKSARAWYGGAVGLVGFDGGLNTGLTLRTIRVSKGIAEIRAGATLLYDSNPVAEELETELKASAIIDAVVNSGGGEEDEQAGEGGQVEIKEQNVGEGKRVIIVDHQDSFVHTLSNYFRQTGAEVKTLRSGPETRKYLEREKDSIDLVVLSPGPGNPDDFGLKDTMETLIKLKLPAFGVCLGLQGMVEYFGGTLSVLGYPMHGKPSSITLEGDSGGLFTSLPSTFEVARYHSLHGTKSKMPAVLSITAQTDDGVVMGIQHKELPYAAVQFHPESILTSPAHGMAIVENAIRTLKYDKA
;
A
#
# COMPACT_ATOMS: atom_id res chain seq x y z
N MET A 1 26.12 -39.95 61.92
CA MET A 1 25.64 -40.67 63.12
C MET A 1 24.91 -41.93 62.67
N ILE A 2 24.91 -42.99 63.49
CA ILE A 2 24.49 -44.36 63.12
C ILE A 2 23.14 -44.69 63.81
N LEU A 3 22.42 -45.67 63.25
CA LEU A 3 21.25 -46.44 63.77
C LEU A 3 19.88 -45.85 63.34
N LYS A 4 19.00 -46.55 62.59
CA LYS A 4 18.37 -47.90 62.76
C LYS A 4 17.45 -47.95 63.99
N SER A 5 16.22 -48.50 63.97
CA SER A 5 15.43 -49.25 62.94
C SER A 5 13.98 -49.45 63.45
N ALA A 6 12.94 -49.62 62.59
CA ALA A 6 12.25 -50.91 62.27
C ALA A 6 10.70 -50.70 62.31
N PRO A 7 9.83 -51.67 61.92
CA PRO A 7 9.72 -52.32 60.60
C PRO A 7 8.24 -52.51 60.11
N SER A 8 8.02 -53.44 59.17
CA SER A 8 6.74 -54.03 58.65
C SER A 8 5.98 -53.23 57.57
N ASP A 9 5.33 -53.86 56.58
CA ASP A 9 5.61 -55.11 55.85
C ASP A 9 4.71 -55.15 54.58
N SER A 10 5.23 -55.60 53.43
CA SER A 10 4.53 -56.42 52.42
C SER A 10 5.23 -56.48 51.04
N HIS A 11 5.01 -57.62 50.38
CA HIS A 11 5.68 -58.15 49.18
C HIS A 11 5.93 -57.22 47.98
N SER A 12 7.14 -57.37 47.42
CA SER A 12 7.47 -57.03 46.04
C SER A 12 7.08 -58.13 45.04
N PRO A 13 6.69 -57.74 43.82
CA PRO A 13 7.20 -58.38 42.62
C PRO A 13 7.81 -57.37 41.63
N GLN A 14 8.65 -57.86 40.71
CA GLN A 14 9.52 -57.05 39.85
C GLN A 14 8.77 -56.11 38.87
N PRO A 15 9.29 -54.89 38.60
CA PRO A 15 8.64 -53.94 37.72
C PRO A 15 8.84 -54.29 36.24
N THR A 16 7.72 -54.44 35.52
CA THR A 16 7.70 -54.54 34.05
C THR A 16 7.71 -53.16 33.40
N LYS A 17 8.38 -53.02 32.24
CA LYS A 17 8.37 -51.78 31.45
C LYS A 17 6.94 -51.42 31.05
N LYS A 18 6.46 -50.24 31.46
CA LYS A 18 5.31 -49.55 30.83
C LYS A 18 5.70 -48.12 30.49
N GLY A 19 5.47 -47.72 29.24
CA GLY A 19 5.75 -46.37 28.77
C GLY A 19 4.82 -45.35 29.42
N VAL A 20 5.39 -44.23 29.86
CA VAL A 20 4.62 -43.06 30.27
C VAL A 20 4.05 -42.42 29.02
N LYS A 21 2.72 -42.36 28.89
CA LYS A 21 2.08 -41.55 27.86
C LYS A 21 2.46 -40.08 28.08
N LYS A 22 3.04 -39.42 27.07
CA LYS A 22 2.99 -37.96 27.00
C LYS A 22 1.52 -37.58 26.84
N THR A 23 0.91 -37.04 27.90
CA THR A 23 -0.32 -36.25 27.77
C THR A 23 0.08 -34.94 27.11
N GLY A 24 -0.36 -34.73 25.86
CA GLY A 24 -0.10 -33.49 25.14
C GLY A 24 -0.70 -32.29 25.89
N GLY A 25 0.00 -31.16 25.87
CA GLY A 25 -0.53 -29.91 26.40
C GLY A 25 -1.73 -29.48 25.58
N THR A 26 -2.90 -29.38 26.22
CA THR A 26 -4.08 -28.70 25.67
C THR A 26 -3.97 -27.21 25.96
N GLY A 27 -4.09 -26.37 24.92
CA GLY A 27 -4.21 -24.92 25.09
C GLY A 27 -3.05 -24.09 24.55
N ALA A 28 -2.67 -24.29 23.29
CA ALA A 28 -2.33 -23.12 22.47
C ALA A 28 -3.65 -22.59 21.90
N VAL A 29 -3.96 -21.33 22.19
CA VAL A 29 -5.07 -20.61 21.53
C VAL A 29 -4.66 -20.45 20.06
N GLN A 30 -5.51 -20.84 19.10
CA GLN A 30 -5.13 -20.65 17.69
C GLN A 30 -5.06 -19.16 17.38
N VAL A 31 -4.18 -18.73 16.47
CA VAL A 31 -4.13 -17.32 16.03
C VAL A 31 -5.50 -16.86 15.49
N ALA A 32 -6.25 -17.77 14.87
CA ALA A 32 -7.64 -17.58 14.49
C ALA A 32 -8.58 -17.28 15.68
N ASP A 33 -8.44 -17.95 16.83
CA ASP A 33 -9.28 -17.72 18.01
C ASP A 33 -9.01 -16.34 18.61
N THR A 34 -7.73 -15.95 18.73
CA THR A 34 -7.34 -14.62 19.21
C THR A 34 -7.82 -13.52 18.26
N ALA A 35 -7.61 -13.68 16.96
CA ALA A 35 -8.07 -12.73 15.95
C ALA A 35 -9.61 -12.60 15.94
N GLN A 36 -10.34 -13.72 16.03
CA GLN A 36 -11.80 -13.74 16.13
C GLN A 36 -12.30 -13.05 17.41
N SER A 37 -11.58 -13.17 18.53
CA SER A 37 -11.91 -12.46 19.78
C SER A 37 -11.70 -10.94 19.70
N LEU A 38 -10.86 -10.47 18.76
CA LEU A 38 -10.54 -9.07 18.52
C LEU A 38 -11.26 -8.49 17.27
N GLY A 39 -12.05 -9.29 16.55
CA GLY A 39 -12.69 -8.90 15.29
C GLY A 39 -11.69 -8.68 14.13
N LEU A 40 -10.45 -9.12 14.27
CA LEU A 40 -9.37 -8.91 13.29
C LEU A 40 -9.43 -9.96 12.19
N SER A 41 -9.27 -9.53 10.94
CA SER A 41 -9.02 -10.44 9.82
C SER A 41 -7.53 -10.74 9.70
N LEU A 42 -7.25 -11.97 9.29
CA LEU A 42 -5.91 -12.48 9.02
C LEU A 42 -5.59 -12.50 7.51
N GLY A 43 -6.46 -11.91 6.68
CA GLY A 43 -6.37 -11.91 5.21
C GLY A 43 -6.65 -13.27 4.56
N ALA A 44 -7.02 -14.29 5.34
CA ALA A 44 -7.55 -15.54 4.80
C ALA A 44 -8.90 -15.31 4.11
N PRO A 45 -9.25 -16.13 3.10
CA PRO A 45 -10.58 -16.16 2.53
C PRO A 45 -11.65 -16.27 3.63
N THR A 46 -12.75 -15.53 3.45
CA THR A 46 -13.96 -15.72 4.26
C THR A 46 -14.38 -17.19 4.20
N GLY A 47 -14.79 -17.76 5.34
CA GLY A 47 -14.97 -19.21 5.48
C GLY A 47 -15.92 -19.82 4.46
N ARG A 48 -15.79 -21.15 4.21
CA ARG A 48 -16.51 -21.90 3.17
C ARG A 48 -17.93 -21.37 2.90
N PRO A 49 -18.23 -20.86 1.69
CA PRO A 49 -19.56 -20.37 1.34
C PRO A 49 -20.61 -21.48 1.38
N THR A 50 -21.87 -21.10 1.55
CA THR A 50 -22.99 -22.07 1.60
C THR A 50 -23.39 -22.62 0.22
N GLY A 51 -22.92 -21.98 -0.86
CA GLY A 51 -23.49 -22.15 -2.19
C GLY A 51 -24.91 -21.60 -2.32
N GLY A 52 -25.46 -21.67 -3.53
CA GLY A 52 -26.83 -21.24 -3.83
C GLY A 52 -26.96 -20.45 -5.14
N HIS A 53 -28.01 -19.64 -5.23
CA HIS A 53 -28.24 -18.70 -6.33
C HIS A 53 -28.29 -17.28 -5.79
N TYR A 54 -27.58 -16.37 -6.44
CA TYR A 54 -27.47 -14.96 -6.07
C TYR A 54 -27.79 -14.09 -7.27
N LEU A 55 -28.46 -12.97 -7.05
CA LEU A 55 -28.70 -11.94 -8.07
C LEU A 55 -27.78 -10.76 -7.76
N THR A 56 -26.97 -10.36 -8.74
CA THR A 56 -26.08 -9.20 -8.61
C THR A 56 -26.84 -7.90 -8.77
N LYS A 57 -26.20 -6.78 -8.40
CA LYS A 57 -26.74 -5.43 -8.63
C LYS A 57 -26.93 -5.11 -10.12
N GLY A 58 -26.12 -5.71 -11.00
CA GLY A 58 -26.28 -5.64 -12.47
C GLY A 58 -27.40 -6.52 -13.04
N GLY A 59 -28.00 -7.42 -12.24
CA GLY A 59 -29.02 -8.37 -12.70
C GLY A 59 -28.43 -9.67 -13.28
N VAL A 60 -27.14 -9.94 -13.07
CA VAL A 60 -26.53 -11.24 -13.37
C VAL A 60 -27.00 -12.25 -12.32
N GLN A 61 -27.48 -13.42 -12.75
CA GLN A 61 -27.73 -14.52 -11.82
C GLN A 61 -26.46 -15.38 -11.74
N ILE A 62 -25.89 -15.47 -10.53
CA ILE A 62 -24.73 -16.31 -10.22
C ILE A 62 -25.24 -17.54 -9.47
N THR A 63 -24.82 -18.72 -9.91
CA THR A 63 -25.04 -19.99 -9.24
C THR A 63 -23.71 -20.51 -8.72
N THR A 64 -23.64 -20.79 -7.43
CA THR A 64 -22.41 -21.19 -6.73
C THR A 64 -22.57 -22.62 -6.20
N ASP A 65 -21.80 -23.55 -6.75
CA ASP A 65 -21.67 -24.93 -6.28
C ASP A 65 -20.37 -25.07 -5.49
N VAL A 66 -20.46 -25.47 -4.21
CA VAL A 66 -19.32 -25.55 -3.29
C VAL A 66 -19.04 -27.02 -2.96
N GLN A 67 -17.93 -27.52 -3.49
CA GLN A 67 -17.52 -28.91 -3.31
C GLN A 67 -16.46 -29.00 -2.20
N PRO A 68 -16.69 -29.79 -1.14
CA PRO A 68 -15.69 -29.98 -0.09
C PRO A 68 -14.47 -30.74 -0.64
N LEU A 69 -13.28 -30.31 -0.26
CA LEU A 69 -12.02 -30.95 -0.58
C LEU A 69 -11.42 -31.53 0.70
N GLU A 70 -10.82 -32.73 0.62
CA GLU A 70 -10.20 -33.36 1.78
C GLU A 70 -9.02 -32.51 2.26
N PHE A 71 -9.06 -31.99 3.49
CA PHE A 71 -7.91 -31.28 4.04
C PHE A 71 -6.77 -32.26 4.33
N SER A 72 -5.69 -32.18 3.54
CA SER A 72 -4.49 -32.98 3.74
C SER A 72 -3.26 -32.18 3.33
N LEU A 73 -2.23 -32.21 4.17
CA LEU A 73 -0.91 -31.65 3.89
C LEU A 73 -0.02 -32.62 3.09
N ASP A 74 -0.44 -33.88 2.90
CA ASP A 74 0.28 -34.85 2.08
C ASP A 74 0.00 -34.63 0.59
N LYS A 75 1.04 -34.21 -0.13
CA LYS A 75 1.01 -34.01 -1.60
C LYS A 75 0.83 -35.31 -2.39
N ASN A 76 0.95 -36.48 -1.77
CA ASN A 76 0.70 -37.77 -2.41
C ASN A 76 -0.76 -38.23 -2.29
N ALA A 77 -1.54 -37.63 -1.38
CA ALA A 77 -2.97 -37.87 -1.25
C ALA A 77 -3.70 -37.19 -2.43
N LYS A 78 -3.96 -37.95 -3.50
CA LYS A 78 -4.54 -37.44 -4.76
C LYS A 78 -5.92 -36.77 -4.64
N THR A 79 -6.61 -36.98 -3.52
CA THR A 79 -7.90 -36.36 -3.17
C THR A 79 -7.75 -35.15 -2.24
N GLY A 80 -6.53 -34.88 -1.78
CA GLY A 80 -6.22 -33.92 -0.72
C GLY A 80 -5.87 -32.52 -1.21
N SER A 81 -6.08 -31.54 -0.32
CA SER A 81 -5.85 -30.11 -0.58
C SER A 81 -4.42 -29.77 -1.03
N ALA A 82 -3.38 -30.38 -0.44
CA ALA A 82 -2.00 -30.16 -0.87
C ALA A 82 -1.68 -30.70 -2.27
N PHE A 83 -2.36 -31.77 -2.71
CA PHE A 83 -2.22 -32.27 -4.09
C PHE A 83 -2.89 -31.30 -5.08
N ALA A 84 -4.10 -30.82 -4.79
CA ALA A 84 -4.81 -29.87 -5.65
C ALA A 84 -4.01 -28.56 -5.87
N ILE A 85 -3.38 -28.03 -4.81
CA ILE A 85 -2.51 -26.84 -4.94
C ILE A 85 -1.26 -27.14 -5.78
N GLU A 86 -0.62 -28.31 -5.66
CA GLU A 86 0.52 -28.67 -6.53
C GLU A 86 0.12 -28.97 -7.98
N GLU A 87 -1.10 -29.46 -8.22
CA GLU A 87 -1.66 -29.59 -9.55
C GLU A 87 -1.89 -28.22 -10.19
N LEU A 88 -2.46 -27.25 -9.47
CA LEU A 88 -2.58 -25.85 -9.91
C LEU A 88 -1.20 -25.24 -10.22
N ILE A 89 -0.24 -25.37 -9.31
CA ILE A 89 1.15 -24.89 -9.51
C ILE A 89 1.74 -25.44 -10.82
N THR A 90 1.45 -26.71 -11.16
CA THR A 90 1.96 -27.34 -12.38
C THR A 90 1.19 -26.89 -13.63
N LYS A 91 -0.13 -26.75 -13.55
CA LYS A 91 -0.96 -26.26 -14.67
C LYS A 91 -0.62 -24.83 -15.07
N LEU A 92 -0.23 -23.99 -14.10
CA LEU A 92 0.12 -22.59 -14.33
C LEU A 92 1.33 -22.39 -15.24
N ASP A 93 2.21 -23.39 -15.43
CA ASP A 93 3.28 -23.30 -16.44
C ASP A 93 2.72 -23.09 -17.86
N ASN A 94 1.58 -23.71 -18.18
CA ASN A 94 1.06 -23.78 -19.54
C ASN A 94 -0.36 -23.17 -19.71
N ARG A 95 -1.02 -22.77 -18.62
CA ARG A 95 -2.43 -22.37 -18.62
C ARG A 95 -2.59 -21.08 -17.83
N ARG A 96 -3.31 -20.09 -18.39
CA ARG A 96 -3.56 -18.79 -17.74
C ARG A 96 -4.27 -19.00 -16.40
N GLY A 97 -3.91 -18.21 -15.40
CA GLY A 97 -4.46 -18.34 -14.06
C GLY A 97 -3.61 -17.67 -12.99
N VAL A 98 -4.08 -17.79 -11.75
CA VAL A 98 -3.48 -17.16 -10.56
C VAL A 98 -3.50 -18.16 -9.40
N LEU A 99 -2.38 -18.23 -8.68
CA LEU A 99 -2.30 -18.75 -7.32
C LEU A 99 -1.82 -17.63 -6.39
N LEU A 100 -2.59 -17.37 -5.35
CA LEU A 100 -2.22 -16.55 -4.19
C LEU A 100 -2.04 -17.47 -2.97
N GLN A 101 -1.02 -17.22 -2.16
CA GLN A 101 -0.70 -18.02 -1.00
C GLN A 101 -0.08 -17.16 0.11
N SER A 102 -0.68 -17.18 1.30
CA SER A 102 0.05 -16.85 2.53
C SER A 102 0.71 -18.12 3.07
N SER A 103 2.01 -18.06 3.27
CA SER A 103 2.83 -19.13 3.88
C SER A 103 3.43 -18.72 5.23
N TYR A 104 3.07 -17.53 5.70
CA TYR A 104 3.53 -16.93 6.94
C TYR A 104 2.35 -16.77 7.91
N GLU A 105 2.64 -16.66 9.19
CA GLU A 105 1.64 -16.53 10.26
C GLU A 105 2.14 -15.46 11.22
N PHE A 106 1.30 -14.48 11.52
CA PHE A 106 1.61 -13.43 12.50
C PHE A 106 0.34 -13.06 13.27
N PRO A 107 0.35 -13.09 14.62
CA PRO A 107 -0.82 -12.85 15.44
C PRO A 107 -1.57 -11.57 15.06
N GLY A 108 -2.88 -11.70 14.78
CA GLY A 108 -3.75 -10.57 14.42
C GLY A 108 -3.53 -9.95 13.05
N ARG A 109 -2.59 -10.47 12.21
CA ARG A 109 -2.27 -9.91 10.90
C ARG A 109 -2.34 -10.90 9.74
N TYR A 110 -1.71 -12.07 9.89
CA TYR A 110 -1.56 -13.07 8.82
C TYR A 110 -1.86 -14.50 9.30
N SER A 111 -2.60 -15.24 8.49
CA SER A 111 -2.85 -16.69 8.62
C SER A 111 -2.30 -17.45 7.42
N ARG A 112 -2.23 -18.78 7.48
CA ARG A 112 -1.76 -19.62 6.37
C ARG A 112 -2.92 -20.10 5.50
N TRP A 113 -2.88 -19.74 4.23
CA TRP A 113 -3.95 -20.08 3.27
C TRP A 113 -3.42 -20.15 1.84
N SER A 114 -4.18 -20.76 0.94
CA SER A 114 -3.90 -20.79 -0.49
C SER A 114 -5.19 -20.73 -1.27
N LEU A 115 -5.22 -19.91 -2.31
CA LEU A 115 -6.39 -19.69 -3.16
C LEU A 115 -5.94 -19.53 -4.60
N GLY A 116 -6.54 -20.26 -5.53
CA GLY A 116 -6.12 -20.17 -6.94
C GLY A 116 -6.99 -20.94 -7.92
N PHE A 117 -6.69 -20.71 -9.21
CA PHE A 117 -7.42 -21.24 -10.35
C PHE A 117 -6.56 -21.26 -11.62
N VAL A 118 -7.05 -21.96 -12.64
CA VAL A 118 -6.61 -21.86 -14.04
C VAL A 118 -7.83 -21.75 -14.94
N ASP A 119 -7.62 -21.40 -16.21
CA ASP A 119 -8.66 -21.24 -17.23
C ASP A 119 -9.75 -20.18 -16.94
N PRO A 120 -9.41 -18.98 -16.43
CA PRO A 120 -10.41 -17.94 -16.20
C PRO A 120 -11.17 -17.63 -17.50
N PRO A 121 -12.52 -17.59 -17.49
CA PRO A 121 -13.29 -17.24 -18.69
C PRO A 121 -13.02 -15.86 -19.27
N LEU A 122 -12.57 -14.91 -18.46
CA LEU A 122 -12.41 -13.51 -18.85
C LEU A 122 -11.07 -12.95 -18.37
N SER A 123 -10.44 -12.13 -19.22
CA SER A 123 -9.30 -11.29 -18.86
C SER A 123 -9.60 -9.82 -19.10
N ILE A 124 -9.12 -8.96 -18.20
CA ILE A 124 -9.08 -7.50 -18.34
C ILE A 124 -7.60 -7.11 -18.37
N THR A 125 -7.14 -6.61 -19.52
CA THR A 125 -5.77 -6.13 -19.71
C THR A 125 -5.78 -4.64 -20.00
N GLY A 126 -4.86 -3.85 -19.45
CA GLY A 126 -4.79 -2.42 -19.73
C GLY A 126 -3.37 -1.88 -19.88
N ARG A 127 -3.24 -0.82 -20.67
CA ARG A 127 -2.01 -0.07 -20.91
C ARG A 127 -2.35 1.41 -21.12
N GLY A 128 -1.80 2.31 -20.31
CA GLY A 128 -2.18 3.72 -20.30
C GLY A 128 -3.70 3.91 -20.15
N ARG A 129 -4.34 4.58 -21.11
CA ARG A 129 -5.81 4.75 -21.16
C ARG A 129 -6.57 3.63 -21.88
N THR A 130 -5.86 2.69 -22.49
CA THR A 130 -6.47 1.61 -23.27
C THR A 130 -6.72 0.40 -22.38
N CYS A 131 -7.93 -0.15 -22.45
CA CYS A 131 -8.35 -1.36 -21.78
C CYS A 131 -8.85 -2.36 -22.82
N THR A 132 -8.55 -3.64 -22.63
CA THR A 132 -9.03 -4.74 -23.45
C THR A 132 -9.65 -5.79 -22.53
N VAL A 133 -10.95 -6.06 -22.71
CA VAL A 133 -11.65 -7.15 -22.03
C VAL A 133 -11.87 -8.29 -23.01
N GLN A 134 -11.28 -9.44 -22.74
CA GLN A 134 -11.26 -10.60 -23.64
C GLN A 134 -11.93 -11.81 -22.98
N ALA A 135 -12.89 -12.41 -23.68
CA ALA A 135 -13.36 -13.77 -23.40
C ALA A 135 -12.30 -14.79 -23.83
N LEU A 136 -11.94 -15.72 -22.94
CA LEU A 136 -10.89 -16.73 -23.14
C LEU A 136 -11.44 -18.12 -23.45
N ASN A 137 -12.75 -18.33 -23.29
CA ASN A 137 -13.48 -19.54 -23.63
C ASN A 137 -14.96 -19.21 -23.90
N ALA A 138 -15.75 -20.21 -24.26
CA ALA A 138 -17.20 -20.08 -24.51
C ALA A 138 -17.98 -19.48 -23.32
N ARG A 139 -17.54 -19.74 -22.09
CA ARG A 139 -18.17 -19.22 -20.86
C ARG A 139 -17.88 -17.72 -20.71
N GLY A 140 -16.71 -17.28 -21.17
CA GLY A 140 -16.30 -15.89 -21.27
C GLY A 140 -17.22 -15.07 -22.16
N LEU A 141 -17.72 -15.62 -23.26
CA LEU A 141 -18.65 -14.92 -24.16
C LEU A 141 -19.96 -14.53 -23.45
N VAL A 142 -20.52 -15.43 -22.65
CA VAL A 142 -21.71 -15.16 -21.82
C VAL A 142 -21.41 -14.04 -20.82
N ILE A 143 -20.32 -14.16 -20.08
CA ILE A 143 -19.90 -13.20 -19.05
C ILE A 143 -19.62 -11.81 -19.64
N LEU A 144 -19.02 -11.75 -20.84
CA LEU A 144 -18.72 -10.51 -21.55
C LEU A 144 -19.97 -9.67 -21.82
N GLN A 145 -21.16 -10.28 -21.91
CA GLN A 145 -22.42 -9.54 -22.08
C GLN A 145 -22.75 -8.64 -20.88
N GLY A 146 -22.46 -9.07 -19.65
CA GLY A 146 -22.59 -8.21 -18.47
C GLY A 146 -21.57 -7.06 -18.49
N VAL A 147 -20.35 -7.37 -18.92
CA VAL A 147 -19.27 -6.36 -19.01
C VAL A 147 -19.56 -5.30 -20.08
N ARG A 148 -20.20 -5.66 -21.21
CA ARG A 148 -20.73 -4.69 -22.20
C ARG A 148 -21.69 -3.70 -21.54
N SER A 149 -22.65 -4.20 -20.75
CA SER A 149 -23.60 -3.35 -20.02
C SER A 149 -22.91 -2.41 -19.02
N ALA A 150 -21.86 -2.87 -18.34
CA ALA A 150 -21.06 -2.06 -17.42
C ALA A 150 -20.27 -0.94 -18.15
N ILE A 151 -19.62 -1.29 -19.27
CA ILE A 151 -18.81 -0.34 -20.07
C ILE A 151 -19.70 0.72 -20.74
N GLU A 152 -20.87 0.35 -21.26
CA GLU A 152 -21.75 1.33 -21.91
C GLU A 152 -22.34 2.34 -20.89
N LYS A 153 -22.50 1.96 -19.61
CA LYS A 153 -22.83 2.91 -18.52
C LYS A 153 -21.72 3.95 -18.35
N LEU A 154 -20.45 3.53 -18.28
CA LEU A 154 -19.30 4.44 -18.19
C LEU A 154 -19.21 5.37 -19.42
N ARG A 155 -19.49 4.84 -20.61
CA ARG A 155 -19.51 5.62 -21.85
C ARG A 155 -20.60 6.70 -21.84
N LEU A 156 -21.80 6.38 -21.34
CA LEU A 156 -22.89 7.34 -21.16
C LEU A 156 -22.59 8.39 -20.07
N GLN A 157 -21.74 8.07 -19.09
CA GLN A 157 -21.25 8.99 -18.06
C GLN A 157 -20.11 9.89 -18.56
N GLY A 158 -19.38 9.47 -19.59
CA GLY A 158 -18.24 10.19 -20.18
C GLY A 158 -16.86 9.68 -19.74
N ASP A 159 -16.81 8.68 -18.85
CA ASP A 159 -15.58 8.05 -18.36
C ASP A 159 -14.85 7.23 -19.44
N VAL A 160 -15.59 6.71 -20.41
CA VAL A 160 -15.08 5.95 -21.57
C VAL A 160 -15.44 6.70 -22.84
N VAL A 161 -14.44 7.11 -23.63
CA VAL A 161 -14.62 7.94 -24.83
C VAL A 161 -14.83 7.13 -26.10
N SER A 162 -14.24 5.93 -26.17
CA SER A 162 -14.42 5.01 -27.31
C SER A 162 -14.55 3.56 -26.84
N VAL A 163 -15.39 2.81 -27.56
CA VAL A 163 -15.57 1.36 -27.38
C VAL A 163 -15.57 0.72 -28.77
N GLY A 164 -14.66 -0.23 -28.99
CA GLY A 164 -14.59 -1.08 -30.16
C GLY A 164 -14.79 -2.54 -29.79
N GLU A 165 -15.24 -3.36 -30.75
CA GLU A 165 -15.38 -4.80 -30.57
C GLU A 165 -14.59 -5.55 -31.64
N GLU A 166 -13.80 -6.54 -31.22
CA GLU A 166 -13.04 -7.42 -32.12
C GLU A 166 -13.58 -8.86 -32.07
N ARG A 167 -13.59 -9.49 -33.25
CA ARG A 167 -13.89 -10.91 -33.45
C ARG A 167 -12.59 -11.68 -33.65
N GLY A 168 -12.07 -12.30 -32.61
CA GLY A 168 -10.97 -13.26 -32.75
C GLY A 168 -11.43 -14.59 -33.35
N GLU A 169 -10.56 -15.25 -34.10
CA GLU A 169 -10.76 -16.62 -34.58
C GLU A 169 -10.85 -17.59 -33.39
N ASN A 170 -11.98 -18.29 -33.23
CA ASN A 170 -12.16 -19.26 -32.16
C ASN A 170 -13.10 -20.41 -32.59
N ASP A 171 -12.74 -21.64 -32.20
CA ASP A 171 -13.47 -22.89 -32.53
C ASP A 171 -14.54 -23.26 -31.49
N TRP A 172 -15.01 -22.30 -30.69
CA TRP A 172 -15.95 -22.58 -29.60
C TRP A 172 -17.34 -22.90 -30.15
N GLN A 173 -17.82 -24.12 -29.86
CA GLN A 173 -19.11 -24.61 -30.38
C GLN A 173 -20.28 -23.73 -29.91
N GLY A 174 -20.95 -23.06 -30.86
CA GLY A 174 -22.28 -22.50 -30.64
C GLY A 174 -22.57 -21.17 -31.34
N GLU A 175 -21.62 -20.22 -31.36
CA GLU A 175 -21.94 -18.80 -31.62
C GLU A 175 -20.91 -18.08 -32.51
N GLY A 176 -20.72 -18.54 -33.75
CA GLY A 176 -19.77 -17.99 -34.72
C GLY A 176 -20.10 -16.59 -35.29
N ALA A 177 -20.58 -15.65 -34.46
CA ALA A 177 -20.98 -14.30 -34.87
C ALA A 177 -20.75 -13.19 -33.82
N GLU A 178 -20.55 -13.51 -32.54
CA GLU A 178 -20.35 -12.49 -31.50
C GLU A 178 -18.87 -12.10 -31.34
N ALA A 179 -18.62 -10.84 -30.99
CA ALA A 179 -17.27 -10.37 -30.73
C ALA A 179 -16.81 -10.81 -29.34
N ASN A 180 -15.62 -11.42 -29.28
CA ASN A 180 -15.04 -12.01 -28.08
C ASN A 180 -14.15 -11.05 -27.29
N THR A 181 -13.88 -9.86 -27.85
CA THR A 181 -12.99 -8.86 -27.26
C THR A 181 -13.61 -7.47 -27.35
N LEU A 182 -13.53 -6.70 -26.27
CA LEU A 182 -13.90 -5.29 -26.19
C LEU A 182 -12.64 -4.47 -25.98
N HIS A 183 -12.47 -3.40 -26.75
CA HIS A 183 -11.42 -2.41 -26.55
C HIS A 183 -12.06 -1.10 -26.09
N CYS A 184 -11.57 -0.52 -25.01
CA CYS A 184 -12.09 0.69 -24.42
C CYS A 184 -10.98 1.72 -24.26
N GLU A 185 -11.28 2.97 -24.57
CA GLU A 185 -10.42 4.11 -24.29
C GLU A 185 -11.06 4.94 -23.18
N VAL A 186 -10.34 5.07 -22.08
CA VAL A 186 -10.75 5.87 -20.93
C VAL A 186 -10.49 7.34 -21.19
N ALA A 187 -11.36 8.23 -20.70
CA ALA A 187 -11.21 9.67 -20.83
C ALA A 187 -9.88 10.19 -20.25
N GLY A 188 -9.43 11.33 -20.76
CA GLY A 188 -8.22 12.01 -20.28
C GLY A 188 -8.42 12.62 -18.88
N THR A 189 -7.33 12.71 -18.12
CA THR A 189 -7.32 13.32 -16.78
C THR A 189 -7.70 14.82 -16.86
N PRO A 190 -8.66 15.31 -16.06
CA PRO A 190 -8.95 16.74 -15.95
C PRO A 190 -7.74 17.56 -15.49
N PRO A 191 -7.67 18.87 -15.80
CA PRO A 191 -6.55 19.71 -15.40
C PRO A 191 -6.35 19.74 -13.87
N PRO A 192 -5.10 19.74 -13.35
CA PRO A 192 -4.83 19.85 -11.93
C PRO A 192 -5.52 21.07 -11.29
N GLY A 193 -6.17 20.86 -10.14
CA GLY A 193 -6.94 21.87 -9.44
C GLY A 193 -8.37 22.10 -9.95
N SER A 194 -8.84 21.35 -10.97
CA SER A 194 -10.24 21.40 -11.42
C SER A 194 -11.19 20.42 -10.69
N PHE A 195 -10.66 19.65 -9.73
CA PHE A 195 -11.35 18.62 -8.96
C PHE A 195 -10.85 18.65 -7.50
N GLU A 196 -11.58 18.03 -6.57
CA GLU A 196 -11.18 17.95 -5.17
C GLU A 196 -10.15 16.85 -4.97
N GLU A 197 -9.19 17.05 -4.07
CA GLU A 197 -8.16 16.02 -3.85
C GLU A 197 -8.76 14.72 -3.34
N GLU A 198 -9.79 14.80 -2.51
CA GLU A 198 -10.58 13.65 -2.07
C GLU A 198 -11.21 12.85 -3.23
N ASP A 199 -11.43 13.45 -4.40
CA ASP A 199 -12.03 12.80 -5.60
C ASP A 199 -10.99 12.23 -6.60
N ARG A 200 -9.66 12.37 -6.36
CA ARG A 200 -8.64 11.95 -7.35
C ARG A 200 -8.75 10.48 -7.77
N SER A 201 -9.12 9.58 -6.87
CA SER A 201 -9.32 8.14 -7.12
C SER A 201 -10.63 7.81 -7.88
N ARG A 202 -11.49 8.82 -8.06
CA ARG A 202 -12.72 8.75 -8.87
C ARG A 202 -12.52 9.29 -10.30
N LEU A 203 -11.34 9.86 -10.63
CA LEU A 203 -11.05 10.32 -11.98
C LEU A 203 -11.04 9.17 -13.00
N PRO A 204 -11.42 9.42 -14.27
CA PRO A 204 -11.38 8.43 -15.34
C PRO A 204 -10.00 7.75 -15.44
N SER A 205 -9.99 6.46 -15.15
CA SER A 205 -8.80 5.59 -15.19
C SER A 205 -9.21 4.16 -15.55
N LEU A 206 -8.24 3.26 -15.74
CA LEU A 206 -8.55 1.83 -15.88
C LEU A 206 -9.37 1.28 -14.69
N PHE A 207 -9.26 1.90 -13.51
CA PHE A 207 -10.04 1.55 -12.34
C PHE A 207 -11.52 1.91 -12.45
N SER A 208 -11.94 2.86 -13.30
CA SER A 208 -13.36 3.06 -13.63
C SER A 208 -13.97 1.78 -14.22
N ILE A 209 -13.23 1.09 -15.10
CA ILE A 209 -13.67 -0.17 -15.72
C ILE A 209 -13.66 -1.31 -14.68
N VAL A 210 -12.61 -1.43 -13.87
CA VAL A 210 -12.55 -2.43 -12.78
C VAL A 210 -13.71 -2.25 -11.79
N ARG A 211 -14.01 -0.99 -11.43
CA ARG A 211 -15.12 -0.61 -10.54
C ARG A 211 -16.48 -0.94 -11.15
N ALA A 212 -16.73 -0.59 -12.41
CA ALA A 212 -17.98 -0.90 -13.09
C ALA A 212 -18.21 -2.42 -13.22
N ILE A 213 -17.17 -3.21 -13.53
CA ILE A 213 -17.27 -4.68 -13.55
C ILE A 213 -17.57 -5.21 -12.14
N ARG A 214 -16.86 -4.72 -11.12
CA ARG A 214 -17.14 -5.08 -9.72
C ARG A 214 -18.59 -4.78 -9.30
N GLU A 215 -19.14 -3.64 -9.72
CA GLU A 215 -20.52 -3.26 -9.40
C GLU A 215 -21.55 -4.12 -10.15
N GLU A 216 -21.31 -4.41 -11.43
CA GLU A 216 -22.19 -5.24 -12.26
C GLU A 216 -22.32 -6.66 -11.70
N PHE A 217 -21.20 -7.25 -11.29
CA PHE A 217 -21.12 -8.61 -10.75
C PHE A 217 -21.21 -8.68 -9.22
N GLY A 218 -21.33 -7.54 -8.52
CA GLY A 218 -21.39 -7.46 -7.06
C GLY A 218 -22.72 -7.94 -6.48
N TYR A 219 -22.66 -8.77 -5.42
CA TYR A 219 -23.83 -9.36 -4.76
C TYR A 219 -23.61 -9.47 -3.24
N GLN A 220 -24.69 -9.49 -2.46
CA GLN A 220 -24.63 -9.77 -1.02
C GLN A 220 -24.67 -11.28 -0.79
N SER A 221 -23.62 -11.84 -0.22
CA SER A 221 -23.55 -13.25 0.18
C SER A 221 -22.48 -13.48 1.24
N SER A 222 -22.32 -14.75 1.67
CA SER A 222 -21.17 -15.23 2.45
C SER A 222 -19.93 -15.57 1.61
N ASP A 223 -20.02 -15.43 0.29
CA ASP A 223 -18.92 -15.73 -0.65
C ASP A 223 -18.06 -14.48 -0.88
N GLY A 224 -16.87 -14.48 -0.27
CA GLY A 224 -15.81 -13.49 -0.51
C GLY A 224 -14.69 -14.04 -1.41
N GLN A 225 -14.98 -15.02 -2.26
CA GLN A 225 -14.01 -15.61 -3.20
C GLN A 225 -14.29 -15.27 -4.67
N LEU A 226 -15.47 -14.78 -5.03
CA LEU A 226 -15.69 -14.24 -6.38
C LEU A 226 -15.18 -12.80 -6.50
N GLY A 227 -14.39 -12.54 -7.53
CA GLY A 227 -13.73 -11.25 -7.73
C GLY A 227 -12.80 -11.22 -8.94
N LEU A 228 -12.03 -10.14 -9.06
CA LEU A 228 -11.00 -9.97 -10.09
C LEU A 228 -9.61 -10.20 -9.50
N TYR A 229 -8.84 -11.07 -10.13
CA TYR A 229 -7.56 -11.57 -9.62
C TYR A 229 -6.41 -11.29 -10.58
N GLY A 230 -5.27 -10.81 -10.09
CA GLY A 230 -4.09 -10.62 -10.93
C GLY A 230 -3.14 -9.55 -10.40
N SER A 231 -2.61 -8.72 -11.31
CA SER A 231 -1.55 -7.75 -11.02
C SER A 231 -1.82 -6.36 -11.58
N PHE A 232 -1.25 -5.38 -10.88
CA PHE A 232 -1.34 -3.95 -11.09
C PHE A 232 0.09 -3.41 -11.22
N GLY A 233 0.45 -2.87 -12.38
CA GLY A 233 1.78 -2.37 -12.70
C GLY A 233 2.03 -0.95 -12.18
N TYR A 234 3.30 -0.59 -12.02
CA TYR A 234 3.74 0.68 -11.42
C TYR A 234 3.22 1.90 -12.19
N ASP A 235 3.18 1.84 -13.52
CA ASP A 235 2.65 2.89 -14.38
C ASP A 235 1.14 3.19 -14.16
N LEU A 236 0.47 2.37 -13.34
CA LEU A 236 -0.76 2.63 -12.59
C LEU A 236 -0.92 4.10 -12.15
N THR A 237 0.06 4.63 -11.43
CA THR A 237 -0.03 5.93 -10.74
C THR A 237 -0.03 7.11 -11.71
N PHE A 238 0.61 6.97 -12.88
CA PHE A 238 0.68 7.98 -13.93
C PHE A 238 -0.67 8.27 -14.59
N GLN A 239 -1.72 7.52 -14.19
CA GLN A 239 -3.07 7.78 -14.66
C GLN A 239 -3.72 9.01 -13.99
N PHE A 240 -3.23 9.41 -12.82
CA PHE A 240 -3.81 10.47 -12.00
C PHE A 240 -2.77 11.33 -11.26
N GLU A 241 -1.49 10.96 -11.23
CA GLU A 241 -0.38 11.89 -10.93
C GLU A 241 0.27 12.44 -12.21
N PRO A 242 0.59 13.74 -12.28
CA PRO A 242 1.17 14.39 -13.45
C PRO A 242 2.69 14.18 -13.53
N ILE A 243 3.12 12.97 -13.91
CA ILE A 243 4.54 12.61 -14.11
C ILE A 243 4.96 12.84 -15.56
N GLU A 244 6.12 13.46 -15.78
CA GLU A 244 6.72 13.63 -17.11
C GLU A 244 7.53 12.39 -17.48
N PHE A 245 7.09 11.66 -18.51
CA PHE A 245 7.77 10.45 -18.97
C PHE A 245 9.14 10.74 -19.61
N LYS A 246 10.18 10.07 -19.11
CA LYS A 246 11.56 10.08 -19.61
C LYS A 246 12.06 8.70 -20.06
N ARG A 247 11.40 7.61 -19.65
CA ARG A 247 11.70 6.23 -20.08
C ARG A 247 10.82 5.80 -21.25
N ASP A 248 11.40 5.03 -22.14
CA ASP A 248 10.63 4.24 -23.10
C ASP A 248 9.93 3.08 -22.38
N ARG A 249 8.70 2.78 -22.78
CA ARG A 249 7.94 1.59 -22.36
C ARG A 249 7.88 0.62 -23.54
N ASP A 250 8.14 -0.66 -23.26
CA ASP A 250 7.95 -1.73 -24.25
C ASP A 250 6.52 -1.69 -24.82
N GLU A 251 6.36 -1.94 -26.13
CA GLU A 251 5.05 -1.98 -26.78
C GLU A 251 4.15 -3.10 -26.22
N GLU A 252 4.75 -4.17 -25.70
CA GLU A 252 4.07 -5.28 -25.04
C GLU A 252 3.90 -5.07 -23.52
N GLN A 253 4.37 -3.95 -22.94
CA GLN A 253 4.14 -3.67 -21.51
C GLN A 253 2.64 -3.57 -21.21
N ARG A 254 2.22 -4.23 -20.13
CA ARG A 254 0.87 -4.14 -19.58
C ARG A 254 0.95 -3.53 -18.19
N ASP A 255 0.01 -2.62 -17.90
CA ASP A 255 -0.09 -1.93 -16.61
C ASP A 255 -1.19 -2.56 -15.74
N LEU A 256 -2.11 -3.32 -16.34
CA LEU A 256 -3.14 -4.09 -15.64
C LEU A 256 -3.29 -5.45 -16.31
N VAL A 257 -3.32 -6.54 -15.52
CA VAL A 257 -3.85 -7.84 -15.96
C VAL A 257 -4.65 -8.44 -14.82
N LEU A 258 -5.97 -8.51 -15.00
CA LEU A 258 -6.91 -9.17 -14.08
C LEU A 258 -7.68 -10.27 -14.80
N PHE A 259 -8.14 -11.25 -14.03
CA PHE A 259 -8.94 -12.38 -14.48
C PHE A 259 -10.20 -12.53 -13.60
N LEU A 260 -11.32 -12.87 -14.22
CA LEU A 260 -12.53 -13.33 -13.53
C LEU A 260 -12.59 -14.86 -13.63
N PRO A 261 -12.40 -15.62 -12.54
CA PRO A 261 -12.51 -17.08 -12.54
C PRO A 261 -13.97 -17.55 -12.48
N ASP A 262 -14.21 -18.79 -12.92
CA ASP A 262 -15.47 -19.53 -12.72
C ASP A 262 -15.29 -20.86 -11.97
N GLN A 263 -14.06 -21.11 -11.51
CA GLN A 263 -13.69 -22.14 -10.55
C GLN A 263 -12.57 -21.58 -9.67
N VAL A 264 -12.67 -21.76 -8.35
CA VAL A 264 -11.62 -21.35 -7.39
C VAL A 264 -11.41 -22.46 -6.36
N THR A 265 -10.18 -22.92 -6.19
CA THR A 265 -9.80 -23.85 -5.11
C THR A 265 -9.24 -23.06 -3.94
N VAL A 266 -9.68 -23.41 -2.73
CA VAL A 266 -9.34 -22.74 -1.47
C VAL A 266 -8.85 -23.76 -0.45
N VAL A 267 -7.78 -23.40 0.27
CA VAL A 267 -7.22 -24.15 1.38
C VAL A 267 -6.92 -23.19 2.52
N ASP A 268 -7.65 -23.32 3.63
CA ASP A 268 -7.43 -22.60 4.87
C ASP A 268 -6.70 -23.55 5.84
N GLN A 269 -5.42 -23.27 6.12
CA GLN A 269 -4.59 -24.19 6.90
C GLN A 269 -4.87 -24.06 8.40
N ASP A 270 -5.19 -22.85 8.85
CA ASP A 270 -5.48 -22.52 10.26
C ASP A 270 -6.81 -23.15 10.70
N LYS A 271 -7.87 -23.01 9.88
CA LYS A 271 -9.17 -23.68 10.09
C LYS A 271 -9.15 -25.16 9.69
N ARG A 272 -8.07 -25.61 9.03
CA ARG A 272 -7.87 -26.97 8.50
C ARG A 272 -9.01 -27.42 7.58
N ASP A 273 -9.44 -26.52 6.69
CA ASP A 273 -10.56 -26.75 5.79
C ASP A 273 -10.18 -26.44 4.34
N ALA A 274 -10.83 -27.10 3.38
CA ALA A 274 -10.56 -26.92 1.96
C ALA A 274 -11.81 -27.14 1.11
N TRP A 275 -11.93 -26.41 0.01
CA TRP A 275 -13.06 -26.52 -0.91
C TRP A 275 -12.70 -26.07 -2.31
N THR A 276 -13.53 -26.43 -3.29
CA THR A 276 -13.53 -25.82 -4.62
C THR A 276 -14.91 -25.25 -4.88
N ILE A 277 -14.95 -24.02 -5.37
CA ILE A 277 -16.16 -23.30 -5.74
C ILE A 277 -16.26 -23.32 -7.25
N ASN A 278 -17.42 -23.68 -7.79
CA ASN A 278 -17.77 -23.57 -9.19
C ASN A 278 -18.83 -22.47 -9.34
N TYR A 279 -18.61 -21.53 -10.25
CA TYR A 279 -19.55 -20.46 -10.57
C TYR A 279 -20.17 -20.71 -11.94
N ASP A 280 -21.49 -20.58 -12.04
CA ASP A 280 -22.23 -20.50 -13.31
C ASP A 280 -23.02 -19.19 -13.36
N PHE A 281 -22.72 -18.39 -14.38
CA PHE A 281 -23.33 -17.09 -14.66
C PHE A 281 -24.46 -17.26 -15.67
N SER A 282 -25.59 -16.59 -15.44
CA SER A 282 -26.67 -16.40 -16.40
C SER A 282 -26.92 -14.90 -16.58
N ILE A 283 -26.86 -14.44 -17.82
CA ILE A 283 -26.94 -13.04 -18.22
C ILE A 283 -27.86 -12.96 -19.44
N ASN A 284 -28.91 -12.14 -19.34
CA ASN A 284 -30.01 -12.14 -20.31
C ASN A 284 -30.55 -13.58 -20.51
N ASP A 285 -30.74 -14.02 -21.75
CA ASP A 285 -31.22 -15.35 -22.10
C ASP A 285 -30.09 -16.42 -22.19
N LYS A 286 -28.84 -16.07 -21.87
CA LYS A 286 -27.68 -16.99 -21.96
C LYS A 286 -27.22 -17.44 -20.57
N SER A 287 -26.67 -18.66 -20.52
CA SER A 287 -26.07 -19.21 -19.31
C SER A 287 -24.77 -19.94 -19.64
N THR A 288 -23.82 -19.88 -18.72
CA THR A 288 -22.62 -20.72 -18.74
C THR A 288 -22.90 -22.16 -18.30
N SER A 289 -24.05 -22.44 -17.67
CA SER A 289 -24.42 -23.78 -17.22
C SER A 289 -24.45 -24.78 -18.39
N GLY A 290 -23.74 -25.90 -18.23
CA GLY A 290 -23.55 -26.90 -19.28
C GLY A 290 -22.42 -26.63 -20.27
N LEU A 291 -21.85 -25.40 -20.32
CA LEU A 291 -20.64 -25.12 -21.10
C LEU A 291 -19.37 -25.64 -20.38
N PRO A 292 -18.39 -26.18 -21.11
CA PRO A 292 -17.17 -26.73 -20.51
C PRO A 292 -16.30 -25.64 -19.86
N ARG A 293 -15.81 -25.92 -18.65
CA ARG A 293 -14.70 -25.17 -18.03
C ARG A 293 -13.39 -25.64 -18.64
N GLY A 294 -12.54 -24.70 -19.03
CA GLY A 294 -11.33 -25.02 -19.79
C GLY A 294 -10.75 -23.81 -20.52
N GLY A 295 -9.49 -23.90 -20.88
CA GLY A 295 -8.72 -22.86 -21.57
C GLY A 295 -7.56 -23.46 -22.36
N THR A 296 -7.05 -22.67 -23.31
CA THR A 296 -5.94 -23.06 -24.21
C THR A 296 -4.67 -23.38 -23.42
N GLU A 297 -4.07 -24.53 -23.70
CA GLU A 297 -2.72 -24.85 -23.21
C GLU A 297 -1.67 -24.28 -24.16
N ILE A 298 -0.81 -23.41 -23.65
CA ILE A 298 0.31 -22.82 -24.36
C ILE A 298 1.56 -23.18 -23.55
N PRO A 299 2.41 -24.12 -24.02
CA PRO A 299 3.61 -24.51 -23.30
C PRO A 299 4.51 -23.33 -22.95
N PHE A 300 5.12 -23.35 -21.77
CA PHE A 300 6.21 -22.44 -21.41
C PHE A 300 7.33 -22.48 -22.47
N GLN A 301 7.77 -21.32 -22.94
CA GLN A 301 8.86 -21.17 -23.90
C GLN A 301 10.15 -20.81 -23.18
N GLU A 302 11.19 -21.64 -23.39
CA GLU A 302 12.55 -21.32 -22.96
C GLU A 302 13.16 -20.17 -23.77
N HIS A 303 14.22 -19.57 -23.22
CA HIS A 303 14.92 -18.47 -23.89
C HIS A 303 15.51 -18.93 -25.22
N ASP A 304 15.29 -18.16 -26.29
CA ASP A 304 15.66 -18.51 -27.67
C ASP A 304 17.17 -18.41 -27.98
N GLY A 305 17.97 -17.96 -27.00
CA GLY A 305 19.41 -17.75 -27.14
C GLY A 305 19.79 -16.38 -27.69
N SER A 306 18.83 -15.47 -27.90
CA SER A 306 19.09 -14.07 -28.23
C SER A 306 19.89 -13.36 -27.13
N ALA A 307 20.65 -12.33 -27.50
CA ALA A 307 21.45 -11.56 -26.55
C ALA A 307 20.59 -10.56 -25.79
N PHE A 308 20.69 -10.55 -24.46
CA PHE A 308 20.06 -9.57 -23.57
C PHE A 308 21.07 -9.03 -22.55
N GLU A 309 20.76 -7.85 -22.00
CA GLU A 309 21.57 -7.22 -20.96
C GLU A 309 21.27 -7.83 -19.58
N ARG A 310 22.26 -8.50 -18.98
CA ARG A 310 22.16 -9.15 -17.66
C ARG A 310 21.92 -8.19 -16.50
N ARG A 311 22.33 -6.93 -16.60
CA ARG A 311 22.16 -5.89 -15.56
C ARG A 311 22.03 -4.54 -16.24
N ASP A 312 20.89 -3.86 -16.07
CA ASP A 312 20.59 -2.59 -16.78
C ASP A 312 21.35 -1.36 -16.26
N THR A 313 21.97 -1.50 -15.09
CA THR A 313 22.66 -0.43 -14.37
C THR A 313 24.09 -0.91 -14.06
N PRO A 314 25.11 -0.47 -14.82
CA PRO A 314 26.50 -0.87 -14.58
C PRO A 314 27.00 -0.51 -13.17
N GLU A 315 28.01 -1.26 -12.70
CA GLU A 315 28.65 -1.04 -11.39
C GLU A 315 29.06 0.42 -11.18
N GLY A 316 28.73 0.99 -10.02
CA GLY A 316 28.94 2.39 -9.66
C GLY A 316 27.89 3.36 -10.22
N LYS A 317 27.07 2.97 -11.20
CA LYS A 317 25.98 3.83 -11.71
C LYS A 317 24.79 3.89 -10.76
N PHE A 318 24.61 2.89 -9.91
CA PHE A 318 23.65 2.98 -8.81
C PHE A 318 24.18 3.96 -7.74
N ALA A 319 25.45 3.85 -7.34
CA ALA A 319 26.07 4.81 -6.43
C ALA A 319 25.99 6.27 -6.93
N ASP A 320 26.26 6.53 -8.22
CA ASP A 320 26.06 7.87 -8.84
C ASP A 320 24.63 8.41 -8.65
N ALA A 321 23.63 7.53 -8.72
CA ALA A 321 22.22 7.88 -8.52
C ALA A 321 21.89 8.16 -7.04
N VAL A 322 22.54 7.46 -6.11
CA VAL A 322 22.47 7.79 -4.67
C VAL A 322 23.05 9.18 -4.40
N ASP A 323 24.22 9.50 -4.97
CA ASP A 323 24.81 10.84 -4.84
C ASP A 323 23.99 11.94 -5.54
N LYS A 324 23.16 11.60 -6.54
CA LYS A 324 22.12 12.51 -7.06
C LYS A 324 21.03 12.72 -6.00
N ALA A 325 20.42 11.66 -5.47
CA ALA A 325 19.36 11.74 -4.46
C ALA A 325 19.80 12.55 -3.22
N LYS A 326 21.05 12.35 -2.74
CA LYS A 326 21.62 13.10 -1.61
C LYS A 326 21.68 14.61 -1.82
N ARG A 327 21.83 15.08 -3.05
CA ARG A 327 21.77 16.52 -3.37
C ARG A 327 20.34 17.07 -3.34
N GLU A 328 19.36 16.28 -3.79
CA GLU A 328 17.94 16.62 -3.68
C GLU A 328 17.48 16.67 -2.21
N PHE A 329 17.92 15.71 -1.38
CA PHE A 329 17.70 15.71 0.07
C PHE A 329 18.33 16.97 0.72
N ALA A 330 19.57 17.32 0.35
CA ALA A 330 20.26 18.49 0.91
C ALA A 330 19.48 19.80 0.75
N VAL A 331 18.73 19.96 -0.34
CA VAL A 331 17.92 21.17 -0.62
C VAL A 331 16.44 21.03 -0.24
N GLY A 332 15.96 19.83 0.10
CA GLY A 332 14.57 19.58 0.52
C GLY A 332 13.61 19.32 -0.65
N ASN A 333 14.12 18.96 -1.82
CA ASN A 333 13.30 18.49 -2.95
C ASN A 333 12.72 17.09 -2.68
N LEU A 334 13.44 16.29 -1.88
CA LEU A 334 13.05 14.96 -1.43
C LEU A 334 13.39 14.83 0.06
N PHE A 335 12.78 13.85 0.73
CA PHE A 335 13.11 13.38 2.08
C PHE A 335 13.60 11.92 2.05
N GLU A 336 13.01 11.12 1.15
CA GLU A 336 13.33 9.72 0.92
C GLU A 336 13.13 9.41 -0.58
N ALA A 337 13.92 8.50 -1.15
CA ALA A 337 13.74 8.00 -2.51
C ALA A 337 14.09 6.51 -2.62
N VAL A 338 13.24 5.73 -3.26
CA VAL A 338 13.50 4.30 -3.51
C VAL A 338 13.78 4.09 -4.99
N ILE A 339 15.06 3.94 -5.33
CA ILE A 339 15.50 3.59 -6.70
C ILE A 339 15.91 2.12 -6.79
N SER A 340 15.89 1.59 -8.01
CA SER A 340 16.05 0.16 -8.30
C SER A 340 16.81 -0.09 -9.60
N GLN A 341 17.38 -1.29 -9.70
CA GLN A 341 18.06 -1.80 -10.88
C GLN A 341 17.60 -3.23 -11.21
N THR A 342 17.71 -3.61 -12.49
CA THR A 342 17.20 -4.88 -13.01
C THR A 342 18.32 -5.84 -13.35
N PHE A 343 18.22 -7.07 -12.86
CA PHE A 343 19.07 -8.21 -13.17
C PHE A 343 18.29 -9.23 -14.01
N ARG A 344 18.97 -9.93 -14.93
CA ARG A 344 18.32 -10.89 -15.85
C ARG A 344 19.09 -12.19 -15.98
N GLU A 345 18.36 -13.30 -15.96
CA GLU A 345 18.87 -14.64 -16.23
C GLU A 345 17.97 -15.37 -17.25
N SER A 346 18.59 -16.19 -18.11
CA SER A 346 17.87 -17.02 -19.09
C SER A 346 17.32 -18.29 -18.44
N LEU A 347 16.06 -18.63 -18.70
CA LEU A 347 15.46 -19.89 -18.29
C LEU A 347 15.49 -20.92 -19.44
N ASP A 348 15.72 -22.18 -19.06
CA ASP A 348 15.57 -23.35 -19.92
C ASP A 348 14.25 -24.10 -19.60
N SER A 349 13.85 -25.03 -20.47
CA SER A 349 12.67 -25.89 -20.25
C SER A 349 12.73 -26.73 -18.97
N SER A 350 13.90 -26.87 -18.35
CA SER A 350 14.06 -27.57 -17.07
C SER A 350 13.74 -26.69 -15.86
N ASN A 351 13.65 -25.37 -16.01
CA ASN A 351 13.37 -24.40 -14.95
C ASN A 351 12.12 -23.53 -15.24
N PRO A 352 10.93 -24.13 -15.46
CA PRO A 352 9.70 -23.39 -15.69
C PRO A 352 9.23 -22.63 -14.43
N PRO A 353 8.31 -21.64 -14.57
CA PRO A 353 7.83 -20.81 -13.47
C PRO A 353 7.38 -21.56 -12.21
N SER A 354 6.73 -22.71 -12.36
CA SER A 354 6.30 -23.57 -11.23
C SER A 354 7.45 -24.10 -10.39
N LYS A 355 8.62 -24.35 -11.00
CA LYS A 355 9.84 -24.79 -10.30
C LYS A 355 10.49 -23.62 -9.56
N LEU A 356 10.49 -22.43 -10.16
CA LEU A 356 10.93 -21.20 -9.50
C LEU A 356 10.07 -20.92 -8.26
N PHE A 357 8.75 -20.97 -8.40
CA PHE A 357 7.81 -20.77 -7.28
C PHE A 357 8.05 -21.76 -6.13
N ARG A 358 8.20 -23.06 -6.43
CA ARG A 358 8.49 -24.09 -5.42
C ARG A 358 9.80 -23.84 -4.67
N ARG A 359 10.86 -23.37 -5.35
CA ARG A 359 12.14 -23.02 -4.73
C ARG A 359 12.03 -21.76 -3.88
N LEU A 360 11.37 -20.72 -4.40
CA LEU A 360 11.19 -19.43 -3.71
C LEU A 360 10.38 -19.62 -2.41
N ARG A 361 9.21 -20.26 -2.50
CA ARG A 361 8.33 -20.57 -1.35
C ARG A 361 9.03 -21.38 -0.26
N LYS A 362 9.94 -22.30 -0.61
CA LYS A 362 10.70 -23.08 0.39
C LYS A 362 11.73 -22.23 1.15
N ARG A 363 12.28 -21.19 0.51
CA ARG A 363 13.39 -20.39 1.08
C ARG A 363 12.89 -19.17 1.84
N ASN A 364 11.89 -18.51 1.27
CA ASN A 364 11.31 -17.26 1.74
C ASN A 364 9.79 -17.48 1.92
N PRO A 365 9.35 -18.08 3.04
CA PRO A 365 7.95 -18.00 3.45
C PRO A 365 7.55 -16.53 3.59
N SER A 366 6.38 -16.17 3.07
CA SER A 366 5.89 -14.79 3.08
C SER A 366 4.36 -14.72 3.17
N PRO A 367 3.79 -13.58 3.61
CA PRO A 367 2.35 -13.35 3.64
C PRO A 367 1.73 -13.21 2.24
N TYR A 368 2.50 -12.73 1.25
CA TYR A 368 2.05 -12.54 -0.13
C TYR A 368 2.92 -13.33 -1.13
N GLY A 369 2.74 -14.65 -1.15
CA GLY A 369 3.30 -15.55 -2.17
C GLY A 369 2.38 -15.70 -3.37
N PHE A 370 2.93 -15.76 -4.59
CA PHE A 370 2.13 -15.88 -5.81
C PHE A 370 2.86 -16.55 -6.97
N LEU A 371 2.06 -17.21 -7.82
CA LEU A 371 2.42 -17.68 -9.15
C LEU A 371 1.28 -17.30 -10.10
N MET A 372 1.57 -16.51 -11.13
CA MET A 372 0.57 -16.06 -12.12
C MET A 372 1.07 -16.33 -13.52
N ASN A 373 0.20 -16.86 -14.37
CA ASN A 373 0.39 -16.92 -15.82
C ASN A 373 -0.53 -15.87 -16.44
N LEU A 374 0.07 -14.75 -16.86
CA LEU A 374 -0.64 -13.60 -17.40
C LEU A 374 -0.96 -13.76 -18.90
N GLY A 375 -0.59 -14.90 -19.50
CA GLY A 375 -0.59 -15.10 -20.95
C GLY A 375 0.57 -14.39 -21.65
N SER A 376 0.69 -14.61 -22.96
CA SER A 376 1.73 -14.01 -23.82
C SER A 376 3.17 -14.35 -23.39
N GLN A 377 3.39 -15.55 -22.82
CA GLN A 377 4.67 -15.97 -22.25
C GLN A 377 5.19 -15.05 -21.11
N GLU A 378 4.29 -14.32 -20.46
CA GLU A 378 4.59 -13.51 -19.28
C GLU A 378 4.01 -14.13 -18.01
N TYR A 379 4.85 -14.24 -16.98
CA TYR A 379 4.53 -14.84 -15.69
C TYR A 379 5.07 -13.98 -14.55
N LEU A 380 4.40 -14.02 -13.40
CA LEU A 380 4.89 -13.44 -12.16
C LEU A 380 5.06 -14.53 -11.11
N VAL A 381 6.25 -14.57 -10.48
CA VAL A 381 6.59 -15.51 -9.42
C VAL A 381 7.15 -14.71 -8.25
N GLY A 382 6.49 -14.71 -7.09
CA GLY A 382 6.91 -13.86 -5.98
C GLY A 382 6.62 -14.44 -4.60
N ALA A 383 7.32 -13.88 -3.63
CA ALA A 383 7.16 -14.11 -2.19
C ALA A 383 7.40 -12.77 -1.49
N SER A 384 6.43 -11.87 -1.64
CA SER A 384 6.51 -10.52 -1.09
C SER A 384 6.29 -10.52 0.42
N PRO A 385 7.11 -9.78 1.19
CA PRO A 385 6.91 -9.60 2.63
C PRO A 385 5.81 -8.58 2.94
N GLU A 386 5.46 -7.70 2.00
CA GLU A 386 4.76 -6.45 2.32
C GLU A 386 3.32 -6.42 1.80
N MET A 387 2.39 -6.14 2.71
CA MET A 387 1.00 -5.81 2.39
C MET A 387 0.97 -4.47 1.67
N PHE A 388 0.34 -4.40 0.49
CA PHE A 388 0.09 -3.10 -0.15
C PHE A 388 -1.12 -2.44 0.51
N VAL A 389 -2.31 -2.99 0.28
CA VAL A 389 -3.57 -2.58 0.90
C VAL A 389 -4.44 -3.81 1.13
N ARG A 390 -5.05 -3.89 2.31
CA ARG A 390 -6.17 -4.80 2.60
C ARG A 390 -7.40 -3.97 3.00
N VAL A 391 -8.56 -4.28 2.44
CA VAL A 391 -9.85 -3.65 2.76
C VAL A 391 -10.88 -4.74 3.02
N GLU A 392 -11.53 -4.71 4.19
CA GLU A 392 -12.50 -5.73 4.62
C GLU A 392 -13.66 -5.10 5.42
N GLU A 393 -14.87 -5.65 5.30
CA GLU A 393 -16.02 -5.15 6.06
C GLU A 393 -16.08 -5.79 7.46
N VAL A 394 -15.84 -4.98 8.49
CA VAL A 394 -15.84 -5.39 9.90
C VAL A 394 -16.94 -4.66 10.68
N GLU A 395 -17.31 -5.19 11.85
CA GLU A 395 -18.06 -4.42 12.84
C GLU A 395 -17.11 -3.48 13.58
N ASN A 396 -17.44 -2.20 13.66
CA ASN A 396 -16.67 -1.19 14.39
C ASN A 396 -17.51 -0.66 15.56
N SER A 397 -17.00 -0.86 16.79
CA SER A 397 -17.62 -0.40 18.04
C SER A 397 -17.66 1.12 18.16
N ASP A 398 -16.57 1.80 17.79
CA ASP A 398 -16.37 3.24 17.91
C ASP A 398 -17.36 4.01 17.01
N LEU A 399 -17.62 3.47 15.81
CA LEU A 399 -18.57 3.99 14.83
C LEU A 399 -20.00 3.45 15.01
N GLY A 400 -20.20 2.44 15.86
CA GLY A 400 -21.50 1.79 16.09
C GLY A 400 -22.13 1.15 14.85
N ARG A 401 -21.33 0.77 13.84
CA ARG A 401 -21.80 0.25 12.54
C ARG A 401 -20.77 -0.67 11.88
N ARG A 402 -21.21 -1.41 10.86
CA ARG A 402 -20.28 -2.04 9.90
C ARG A 402 -19.58 -0.96 9.06
N ALA A 403 -18.31 -1.17 8.78
CA ALA A 403 -17.46 -0.26 8.01
C ALA A 403 -16.36 -1.04 7.28
N LEU A 404 -15.90 -0.49 6.15
CA LEU A 404 -14.72 -1.00 5.45
C LEU A 404 -13.46 -0.52 6.20
N ARG A 405 -12.76 -1.44 6.86
CA ARG A 405 -11.47 -1.21 7.51
C ARG A 405 -10.38 -1.36 6.45
N VAL A 406 -9.49 -0.37 6.36
CA VAL A 406 -8.31 -0.35 5.50
C VAL A 406 -7.08 -0.58 6.35
N GLU A 407 -6.24 -1.53 5.96
CA GLU A 407 -4.98 -1.84 6.62
C GLU A 407 -3.83 -1.83 5.63
N THR A 408 -2.67 -1.44 6.14
CA THR A 408 -1.36 -1.60 5.51
C THR A 408 -0.32 -1.94 6.58
N CYS A 409 0.85 -2.40 6.14
CA CYS A 409 1.95 -2.70 7.05
C CYS A 409 3.26 -2.15 6.46
N PRO A 410 3.60 -0.86 6.66
CA PRO A 410 4.86 -0.29 6.20
C PRO A 410 6.04 -1.05 6.80
N ILE A 411 6.97 -1.47 5.94
CA ILE A 411 8.19 -2.19 6.32
C ILE A 411 9.41 -1.34 6.01
N SER A 412 10.26 -1.15 7.01
CA SER A 412 11.60 -0.59 6.84
C SER A 412 12.53 -1.20 7.88
N GLY A 413 13.84 -1.13 7.65
CA GLY A 413 14.82 -1.86 8.43
C GLY A 413 14.85 -3.35 8.08
N THR A 414 16.04 -3.84 7.76
CA THR A 414 16.28 -5.27 7.50
C THR A 414 17.60 -5.70 8.13
N VAL A 415 17.57 -6.71 8.99
CA VAL A 415 18.79 -7.41 9.45
C VAL A 415 18.68 -8.90 9.19
N ALA A 416 19.83 -9.57 9.06
CA ALA A 416 19.85 -11.02 8.92
C ALA A 416 19.51 -11.71 10.25
N ARG A 417 18.88 -12.89 10.16
CA ARG A 417 18.82 -13.83 11.28
C ARG A 417 20.24 -14.24 11.69
N GLY A 418 20.48 -14.29 13.00
CA GLY A 418 21.71 -14.80 13.59
C GLY A 418 21.82 -16.32 13.48
N ALA A 419 22.99 -16.86 13.82
CA ALA A 419 23.21 -18.30 13.95
C ALA A 419 22.55 -18.89 15.22
N ASP A 420 22.22 -18.03 16.19
CA ASP A 420 21.48 -18.37 17.41
C ASP A 420 20.66 -17.18 17.94
N ALA A 421 19.81 -17.44 18.94
CA ALA A 421 18.93 -16.44 19.54
C ALA A 421 19.66 -15.28 20.26
N LEU A 422 20.93 -15.44 20.65
CA LEU A 422 21.73 -14.35 21.24
C LEU A 422 22.28 -13.42 20.15
N GLU A 423 22.56 -13.95 18.95
CA GLU A 423 22.88 -13.15 17.78
C GLU A 423 21.63 -12.47 17.19
N ASP A 424 20.48 -13.16 17.12
CA ASP A 424 19.20 -12.53 16.79
C ASP A 424 18.87 -11.37 17.74
N ALA A 425 18.98 -11.58 19.06
CA ALA A 425 18.72 -10.52 20.04
C ALA A 425 19.65 -9.29 19.87
N LYS A 426 20.91 -9.50 19.48
CA LYS A 426 21.84 -8.40 19.16
C LYS A 426 21.46 -7.70 17.86
N ASN A 427 21.07 -8.46 16.83
CA ASN A 427 20.66 -7.91 15.54
C ASN A 427 19.36 -7.10 15.69
N ILE A 428 18.39 -7.60 16.46
CA ILE A 428 17.16 -6.91 16.87
C ILE A 428 17.50 -5.64 17.67
N GLN A 429 18.42 -5.70 18.63
CA GLN A 429 18.84 -4.50 19.36
C GLN A 429 19.50 -3.48 18.43
N ALA A 430 20.33 -3.92 17.47
CA ALA A 430 21.02 -3.04 16.54
C ALA A 430 20.06 -2.31 15.60
N ILE A 431 19.10 -3.01 14.98
CA ILE A 431 18.06 -2.39 14.13
C ILE A 431 17.13 -1.48 14.93
N LEU A 432 16.75 -1.86 16.15
CA LEU A 432 15.92 -1.01 17.02
C LEU A 432 16.67 0.24 17.52
N SER A 433 18.00 0.21 17.58
CA SER A 433 18.84 1.35 18.00
C SER A 433 19.42 2.15 16.84
N ASN A 434 19.09 1.83 15.58
CA ASN A 434 19.62 2.52 14.41
C ASN A 434 18.68 3.69 14.03
N GLU A 435 19.19 4.91 14.19
CA GLU A 435 18.47 6.16 13.89
C GLU A 435 18.08 6.27 12.39
N LYS A 436 18.84 5.68 11.45
CA LYS A 436 18.48 5.65 10.01
C LYS A 436 17.15 4.92 9.83
N GLU A 437 17.08 3.67 10.30
CA GLU A 437 15.91 2.80 10.12
C GLU A 437 14.69 3.30 10.90
N GLU A 438 14.91 3.94 12.06
CA GLU A 438 13.83 4.59 12.82
C GLU A 438 13.25 5.79 12.06
N SER A 439 14.09 6.66 11.49
CA SER A 439 13.61 7.76 10.65
C SER A 439 12.91 7.23 9.40
N GLU A 440 13.50 6.26 8.69
CA GLU A 440 12.91 5.66 7.47
C GLU A 440 11.51 5.09 7.72
N LEU A 441 11.35 4.21 8.72
CA LEU A 441 10.04 3.65 9.08
C LEU A 441 9.06 4.73 9.56
N THR A 442 9.53 5.76 10.26
CA THR A 442 8.70 6.89 10.70
C THR A 442 8.13 7.67 9.51
N MET A 443 8.92 7.92 8.47
CA MET A 443 8.48 8.62 7.27
C MET A 443 7.49 7.78 6.47
N CYS A 444 7.76 6.48 6.31
CA CYS A 444 6.82 5.54 5.69
C CYS A 444 5.46 5.54 6.41
N THR A 445 5.45 5.47 7.75
CA THR A 445 4.22 5.50 8.55
C THR A 445 3.47 6.84 8.49
N ASP A 446 4.15 7.99 8.52
CA ASP A 446 3.47 9.30 8.45
C ASP A 446 2.80 9.52 7.08
N VAL A 447 3.41 9.07 5.98
CA VAL A 447 2.78 9.15 4.64
C VAL A 447 1.65 8.14 4.49
N ASP A 448 1.79 6.94 5.04
CA ASP A 448 0.72 5.95 5.04
C ASP A 448 -0.53 6.43 5.83
N ARG A 449 -0.31 7.10 6.98
CA ARG A 449 -1.36 7.80 7.72
C ARG A 449 -2.02 8.91 6.89
N ASN A 450 -1.25 9.64 6.09
CA ASN A 450 -1.76 10.67 5.19
C ASN A 450 -2.66 10.09 4.10
N ASP A 451 -2.23 9.00 3.47
CA ASP A 451 -2.99 8.33 2.40
C ASP A 451 -4.34 7.81 2.92
N LYS A 452 -4.38 7.22 4.12
CA LYS A 452 -5.65 6.87 4.80
C LYS A 452 -6.46 8.10 5.17
N SER A 453 -5.83 9.16 5.67
CA SER A 453 -6.50 10.38 6.13
C SER A 453 -7.27 11.13 5.03
N ARG A 454 -6.93 10.88 3.76
CA ARG A 454 -7.67 11.37 2.58
C ARG A 454 -9.08 10.77 2.49
N ILE A 455 -9.24 9.49 2.83
CA ILE A 455 -10.43 8.66 2.50
C ILE A 455 -11.13 8.03 3.73
N CYS A 456 -10.48 8.03 4.89
CA CYS A 456 -11.04 7.48 6.12
C CYS A 456 -11.83 8.52 6.94
N GLU A 457 -12.74 8.03 7.78
CA GLU A 457 -13.47 8.78 8.80
C GLU A 457 -12.47 9.45 9.76
N ALA A 458 -12.72 10.70 10.14
CA ALA A 458 -11.82 11.47 11.01
C ALA A 458 -11.60 10.78 12.37
N GLY A 459 -10.39 10.88 12.92
CA GLY A 459 -10.02 10.21 14.18
C GLY A 459 -9.88 8.68 14.10
N THR A 460 -10.26 8.04 12.99
CA THR A 460 -10.20 6.56 12.88
C THR A 460 -8.86 6.01 12.38
N VAL A 461 -7.96 6.88 11.88
CA VAL A 461 -6.63 6.46 11.39
C VAL A 461 -5.67 6.29 12.57
N LYS A 462 -5.31 5.04 12.88
CA LYS A 462 -4.56 4.64 14.08
C LYS A 462 -3.33 3.79 13.71
N VAL A 463 -2.19 4.05 14.34
CA VAL A 463 -1.02 3.15 14.31
C VAL A 463 -1.18 2.14 15.45
N ILE A 464 -1.63 0.93 15.12
CA ILE A 464 -1.96 -0.13 16.09
C ILE A 464 -0.78 -1.06 16.40
N GLY A 465 0.27 -1.01 15.56
CA GLY A 465 1.58 -1.61 15.84
C GLY A 465 2.68 -0.65 15.39
N ARG A 466 3.72 -0.46 16.20
CA ARG A 466 4.88 0.38 15.86
C ARG A 466 6.19 -0.34 16.15
N ARG A 467 7.12 -0.31 15.19
CA ARG A 467 8.44 -0.95 15.17
C ARG A 467 8.37 -2.41 15.65
N GLN A 468 7.30 -3.12 15.28
CA GLN A 468 7.12 -4.52 15.65
C GLN A 468 8.13 -5.38 14.91
N ILE A 469 8.72 -6.33 15.64
CA ILE A 469 9.70 -7.25 15.10
C ILE A 469 8.97 -8.40 14.40
N GLU A 470 9.05 -8.43 13.08
CA GLU A 470 8.63 -9.60 12.29
C GLU A 470 9.87 -10.44 11.93
N MET A 471 9.84 -11.72 12.28
CA MET A 471 10.95 -12.65 12.06
C MET A 471 10.59 -13.65 10.98
N TYR A 472 11.31 -13.53 9.87
CA TYR A 472 11.24 -14.43 8.74
C TYR A 472 12.36 -15.49 8.83
N SER A 473 12.34 -16.48 7.93
CA SER A 473 13.29 -17.60 7.92
C SER A 473 14.77 -17.19 7.79
N ARG A 474 15.07 -15.98 7.29
CA ARG A 474 16.43 -15.47 7.05
C ARG A 474 16.64 -14.00 7.43
N LEU A 475 15.55 -13.25 7.63
CA LEU A 475 15.56 -11.81 7.85
C LEU A 475 14.69 -11.44 9.06
N ILE A 476 14.98 -10.30 9.65
CA ILE A 476 14.16 -9.63 10.65
C ILE A 476 13.82 -8.25 10.11
N HIS A 477 12.55 -7.88 10.19
CA HIS A 477 12.01 -6.60 9.74
C HIS A 477 11.40 -5.83 10.91
N THR A 478 11.53 -4.50 10.89
CA THR A 478 10.69 -3.63 11.71
C THR A 478 9.46 -3.20 10.91
N VAL A 479 8.28 -3.41 11.48
CA VAL A 479 7.00 -3.25 10.79
C VAL A 479 6.07 -2.37 11.63
N ASP A 480 5.53 -1.33 11.01
CA ASP A 480 4.40 -0.58 11.56
C ASP A 480 3.09 -1.18 10.99
N HIS A 481 1.98 -1.01 11.71
CA HIS A 481 0.66 -1.50 11.29
C HIS A 481 -0.35 -0.39 11.51
N VAL A 482 -0.89 0.10 10.40
CA VAL A 482 -1.77 1.25 10.38
C VAL A 482 -3.14 0.83 9.87
N GLU A 483 -4.18 1.23 10.59
CA GLU A 483 -5.56 1.04 10.18
C GLU A 483 -6.28 2.38 10.00
N GLY A 484 -7.40 2.35 9.27
CA GLY A 484 -8.40 3.40 9.19
C GLY A 484 -9.72 2.83 8.68
N TYR A 485 -10.82 3.57 8.80
CA TYR A 485 -12.14 3.10 8.34
C TYR A 485 -12.69 4.05 7.28
N LEU A 486 -13.05 3.54 6.10
CA LEU A 486 -13.49 4.38 4.98
C LEU A 486 -14.75 5.21 5.30
N ARG A 487 -14.76 6.45 4.81
CA ARG A 487 -15.99 7.24 4.70
C ARG A 487 -16.94 6.55 3.71
N LYS A 488 -18.25 6.77 3.87
CA LYS A 488 -19.30 5.98 3.17
C LYS A 488 -19.31 6.17 1.65
N GLU A 489 -18.73 7.26 1.18
CA GLU A 489 -18.58 7.64 -0.22
C GLU A 489 -17.38 6.97 -0.92
N PHE A 490 -16.50 6.26 -0.20
CA PHE A 490 -15.34 5.56 -0.77
C PHE A 490 -15.49 4.04 -0.78
N ASP A 491 -14.81 3.41 -1.74
CA ASP A 491 -14.71 1.96 -1.86
C ASP A 491 -13.25 1.47 -1.77
N ALA A 492 -13.06 0.16 -1.81
CA ALA A 492 -11.75 -0.46 -1.69
C ALA A 492 -10.76 -0.07 -2.82
N LEU A 493 -11.24 0.38 -3.98
CA LEU A 493 -10.37 0.87 -5.06
C LEU A 493 -9.92 2.31 -4.79
N ASP A 494 -10.68 3.12 -4.04
CA ASP A 494 -10.20 4.40 -3.54
C ASP A 494 -9.09 4.22 -2.49
N ALA A 495 -9.21 3.18 -1.65
CA ALA A 495 -8.13 2.77 -0.76
C ALA A 495 -6.88 2.32 -1.53
N PHE A 496 -7.04 1.46 -2.53
CA PHE A 496 -5.93 1.04 -3.40
C PHE A 496 -5.25 2.26 -4.04
N LEU A 497 -6.02 3.12 -4.70
CA LEU A 497 -5.52 4.26 -5.47
C LEU A 497 -4.86 5.33 -4.59
N GLY A 498 -5.45 5.65 -3.43
CA GLY A 498 -4.92 6.63 -2.49
C GLY A 498 -3.52 6.28 -1.97
N HIS A 499 -3.20 4.99 -1.85
CA HIS A 499 -1.88 4.50 -1.43
C HIS A 499 -0.92 4.26 -2.61
N THR A 500 -1.32 4.48 -3.88
CA THR A 500 -0.37 4.30 -5.00
C THR A 500 0.72 5.39 -4.97
N TRP A 501 2.01 5.04 -5.02
CA TRP A 501 2.59 3.80 -4.50
C TRP A 501 3.20 4.05 -3.12
N SER A 502 3.34 2.99 -2.33
CA SER A 502 3.92 3.07 -0.99
C SER A 502 5.28 3.77 -1.01
N VAL A 503 5.58 4.52 0.05
CA VAL A 503 6.88 5.19 0.21
C VAL A 503 8.02 4.18 0.11
N THR A 504 7.85 2.97 0.67
CA THR A 504 8.76 1.82 0.60
C THR A 504 9.13 1.37 -0.82
N VAL A 505 8.44 1.87 -1.86
CA VAL A 505 8.75 1.62 -3.27
C VAL A 505 8.89 2.87 -4.12
N CYS A 506 8.64 4.08 -3.62
CA CYS A 506 8.84 5.32 -4.38
C CYS A 506 9.68 6.36 -3.62
N GLY A 507 9.33 6.69 -2.38
CA GLY A 507 9.93 7.71 -1.55
C GLY A 507 8.94 8.82 -1.16
N SER A 508 9.45 9.93 -0.63
CA SER A 508 8.66 11.05 -0.12
C SER A 508 9.34 12.40 -0.40
N PRO A 509 8.60 13.46 -0.79
CA PRO A 509 7.17 13.46 -1.11
C PRO A 509 6.84 12.66 -2.38
N LYS A 510 5.76 11.88 -2.36
CA LYS A 510 5.52 10.79 -3.33
C LYS A 510 5.59 11.22 -4.80
N ALA A 511 4.99 12.35 -5.18
CA ALA A 511 4.99 12.82 -6.57
C ALA A 511 6.41 13.19 -7.05
N TRP A 512 7.19 13.88 -6.22
CA TRP A 512 8.56 14.28 -6.53
C TRP A 512 9.50 13.07 -6.53
N ALA A 513 9.33 12.14 -5.58
CA ALA A 513 10.09 10.89 -5.54
C ALA A 513 9.79 10.01 -6.76
N THR A 514 8.54 9.95 -7.20
CA THR A 514 8.11 9.24 -8.42
C THR A 514 8.70 9.87 -9.69
N GLN A 515 8.72 11.21 -9.80
CA GLN A 515 9.43 11.88 -10.91
C GLN A 515 10.94 11.63 -10.83
N PHE A 516 11.54 11.64 -9.64
CA PHE A 516 12.96 11.36 -9.47
C PHE A 516 13.32 9.92 -9.90
N VAL A 517 12.47 8.94 -9.60
CA VAL A 517 12.56 7.56 -10.10
C VAL A 517 12.53 7.54 -11.63
N GLU A 518 11.52 8.16 -12.25
CA GLU A 518 11.36 8.26 -13.71
C GLU A 518 12.53 8.99 -14.38
N ASP A 519 13.14 9.98 -13.72
CA ASP A 519 14.30 10.73 -14.22
C ASP A 519 15.63 9.95 -14.10
N THR A 520 15.72 9.00 -13.16
CA THR A 520 17.02 8.45 -12.70
C THR A 520 17.21 6.98 -13.07
N GLU A 521 16.15 6.17 -13.05
CA GLU A 521 16.23 4.75 -13.41
C GLU A 521 16.50 4.53 -14.92
N LYS A 522 17.00 3.35 -15.28
CA LYS A 522 17.38 3.02 -16.67
C LYS A 522 16.25 2.48 -17.52
N SER A 523 15.27 1.85 -16.89
CA SER A 523 14.19 1.11 -17.54
C SER A 523 12.87 1.34 -16.79
N ALA A 524 11.73 1.27 -17.48
CA ALA A 524 10.42 1.29 -16.83
C ALA A 524 10.27 0.09 -15.87
N ARG A 525 9.48 0.25 -14.81
CA ARG A 525 9.36 -0.75 -13.73
C ARG A 525 8.42 -1.91 -14.08
N ALA A 526 7.52 -1.71 -15.05
CA ALA A 526 6.44 -2.63 -15.39
C ALA A 526 5.69 -3.06 -14.11
N TRP A 527 5.89 -4.30 -13.64
CA TRP A 527 5.24 -4.82 -12.46
C TRP A 527 5.89 -4.40 -11.13
N TYR A 528 7.19 -4.09 -11.07
CA TYR A 528 7.92 -3.87 -9.81
C TYR A 528 7.46 -2.61 -9.05
N GLY A 529 7.18 -2.76 -7.75
CA GLY A 529 6.63 -1.68 -6.92
C GLY A 529 5.15 -1.38 -7.17
N GLY A 530 4.51 -2.12 -8.09
CA GLY A 530 3.06 -2.24 -8.17
C GLY A 530 2.50 -3.24 -7.16
N ALA A 531 1.37 -3.88 -7.47
CA ALA A 531 0.69 -4.82 -6.58
C ALA A 531 0.20 -6.10 -7.27
N VAL A 532 -0.11 -7.10 -6.45
CA VAL A 532 -0.76 -8.36 -6.81
C VAL A 532 -1.81 -8.72 -5.78
N GLY A 533 -2.90 -9.37 -6.22
CA GLY A 533 -3.93 -9.84 -5.29
C GLY A 533 -5.30 -9.97 -5.92
N LEU A 534 -6.33 -9.62 -5.15
CA LEU A 534 -7.73 -9.74 -5.54
C LEU A 534 -8.56 -8.50 -5.18
N VAL A 535 -9.56 -8.21 -6.02
CA VAL A 535 -10.64 -7.24 -5.80
C VAL A 535 -11.94 -8.03 -5.68
N GLY A 536 -12.52 -8.06 -4.48
CA GLY A 536 -13.72 -8.83 -4.16
C GLY A 536 -15.01 -8.18 -4.65
N PHE A 537 -15.95 -9.00 -5.13
CA PHE A 537 -17.30 -8.57 -5.51
C PHE A 537 -18.22 -8.35 -4.30
N ASP A 538 -17.80 -8.78 -3.12
CA ASP A 538 -18.42 -8.51 -1.82
C ASP A 538 -18.21 -7.05 -1.34
N GLY A 539 -17.04 -6.46 -1.62
CA GLY A 539 -16.58 -5.27 -0.89
C GLY A 539 -15.07 -5.22 -0.72
N GLY A 540 -14.44 -6.39 -0.57
CA GLY A 540 -13.08 -6.49 -0.09
C GLY A 540 -12.01 -6.27 -1.15
N LEU A 541 -10.78 -6.13 -0.67
CA LEU A 541 -9.57 -6.09 -1.47
C LEU A 541 -8.43 -6.66 -0.62
N ASN A 542 -7.59 -7.51 -1.19
CA ASN A 542 -6.43 -8.05 -0.47
C ASN A 542 -5.24 -8.11 -1.44
N THR A 543 -4.25 -7.24 -1.20
CA THR A 543 -3.11 -7.05 -2.11
C THR A 543 -1.79 -6.91 -1.39
N GLY A 544 -0.75 -7.50 -1.99
CA GLY A 544 0.65 -7.33 -1.59
C GLY A 544 1.42 -6.56 -2.64
N LEU A 545 2.49 -5.86 -2.24
CA LEU A 545 3.39 -5.21 -3.19
C LEU A 545 4.15 -6.26 -4.01
N THR A 546 4.53 -5.95 -5.25
CA THR A 546 5.36 -6.82 -6.13
C THR A 546 6.85 -6.79 -5.78
N LEU A 547 7.17 -6.86 -4.50
CA LEU A 547 8.53 -6.99 -4.00
C LEU A 547 8.97 -8.45 -3.97
N ARG A 548 10.30 -8.66 -4.06
CA ARG A 548 10.92 -10.00 -4.19
C ARG A 548 10.28 -10.87 -5.29
N THR A 549 10.02 -10.24 -6.44
CA THR A 549 9.31 -10.82 -7.58
C THR A 549 10.27 -11.12 -8.73
N ILE A 550 10.05 -12.27 -9.38
CA ILE A 550 10.60 -12.61 -10.70
C ILE A 550 9.49 -12.38 -11.72
N ARG A 551 9.74 -11.48 -12.66
CA ARG A 551 8.94 -11.38 -13.90
C ARG A 551 9.60 -12.29 -14.92
N VAL A 552 8.90 -13.32 -15.39
CA VAL A 552 9.37 -14.11 -16.53
C VAL A 552 8.69 -13.58 -17.78
N SER A 553 9.46 -13.21 -18.81
CA SER A 553 8.94 -12.81 -20.12
C SER A 553 9.75 -13.50 -21.21
N LYS A 554 9.09 -14.26 -22.09
CA LYS A 554 9.71 -14.95 -23.26
C LYS A 554 10.97 -15.75 -22.88
N GLY A 555 10.91 -16.47 -21.75
CA GLY A 555 12.03 -17.28 -21.24
C GLY A 555 13.11 -16.51 -20.46
N ILE A 556 13.03 -15.18 -20.34
CA ILE A 556 13.95 -14.37 -19.53
C ILE A 556 13.33 -14.11 -18.16
N ALA A 557 14.04 -14.46 -17.09
CA ALA A 557 13.70 -14.07 -15.72
C ALA A 557 14.32 -12.70 -15.39
N GLU A 558 13.49 -11.68 -15.22
CA GLU A 558 13.85 -10.36 -14.73
C GLU A 558 13.62 -10.27 -13.22
N ILE A 559 14.67 -9.90 -12.47
CA ILE A 559 14.66 -9.67 -11.04
C ILE A 559 15.03 -8.20 -10.82
N ARG A 560 14.10 -7.39 -10.31
CA ARG A 560 14.37 -5.99 -9.96
C ARG A 560 14.48 -5.84 -8.45
N ALA A 561 15.48 -5.08 -8.01
CA ALA A 561 15.75 -4.83 -6.59
C ALA A 561 16.10 -3.35 -6.38
N GLY A 562 15.61 -2.78 -5.28
CA GLY A 562 15.83 -1.39 -4.90
C GLY A 562 16.25 -1.23 -3.44
N ALA A 563 16.77 -0.04 -3.14
CA ALA A 563 17.23 0.38 -1.82
C ALA A 563 16.58 1.71 -1.46
N THR A 564 16.29 1.89 -0.17
CA THR A 564 15.71 3.12 0.36
C THR A 564 16.83 4.12 0.65
N LEU A 565 16.79 5.25 -0.03
CA LEU A 565 17.81 6.28 0.06
C LEU A 565 17.34 7.39 0.99
N LEU A 566 18.15 7.67 2.00
CA LEU A 566 18.07 8.85 2.87
C LEU A 566 19.32 9.73 2.68
N TYR A 567 19.31 10.93 3.26
CA TYR A 567 20.48 11.83 3.27
C TYR A 567 21.75 11.15 3.83
N ASP A 568 21.60 10.34 4.88
CA ASP A 568 22.71 9.67 5.55
C ASP A 568 23.18 8.37 4.84
N SER A 569 22.52 7.95 3.75
CA SER A 569 22.88 6.75 2.96
C SER A 569 24.31 6.75 2.42
N ASN A 570 24.91 5.57 2.31
CA ASN A 570 26.25 5.38 1.72
C ASN A 570 26.13 4.81 0.30
N PRO A 571 26.49 5.56 -0.76
CA PRO A 571 26.26 5.16 -2.16
C PRO A 571 26.70 3.74 -2.53
N VAL A 572 27.87 3.30 -2.04
CA VAL A 572 28.41 1.97 -2.32
C VAL A 572 27.68 0.88 -1.55
N ALA A 573 27.27 1.16 -0.30
CA ALA A 573 26.52 0.20 0.51
C ALA A 573 25.11 -0.04 -0.05
N GLU A 574 24.41 1.02 -0.49
CA GLU A 574 23.06 0.89 -1.06
C GLU A 574 23.09 0.11 -2.40
N GLU A 575 24.14 0.31 -3.23
CA GLU A 575 24.35 -0.51 -4.44
C GLU A 575 24.53 -2.00 -4.10
N LEU A 576 25.44 -2.32 -3.16
CA LEU A 576 25.66 -3.69 -2.67
C LEU A 576 24.40 -4.30 -2.04
N GLU A 577 23.55 -3.50 -1.39
CA GLU A 577 22.29 -3.98 -0.82
C GLU A 577 21.31 -4.42 -1.91
N THR A 578 21.19 -3.68 -3.00
CA THR A 578 20.34 -4.11 -4.13
C THR A 578 20.85 -5.38 -4.80
N GLU A 579 22.17 -5.53 -4.93
CA GLU A 579 22.80 -6.77 -5.42
C GLU A 579 22.52 -7.96 -4.48
N LEU A 580 22.61 -7.75 -3.16
CA LEU A 580 22.30 -8.77 -2.15
C LEU A 580 20.81 -9.16 -2.15
N LYS A 581 19.91 -8.17 -2.25
CA LYS A 581 18.45 -8.39 -2.38
C LYS A 581 18.12 -9.19 -3.65
N ALA A 582 18.78 -8.90 -4.77
CA ALA A 582 18.61 -9.65 -6.02
C ALA A 582 19.24 -11.04 -5.96
N SER A 583 20.44 -11.18 -5.39
CA SER A 583 21.19 -12.44 -5.36
C SER A 583 20.41 -13.54 -4.67
N ALA A 584 19.70 -13.25 -3.57
CA ALA A 584 18.82 -14.21 -2.88
C ALA A 584 17.71 -14.81 -3.76
N ILE A 585 17.24 -14.07 -4.78
CA ILE A 585 16.20 -14.48 -5.73
C ILE A 585 16.84 -15.19 -6.94
N ILE A 586 17.95 -14.66 -7.46
CA ILE A 586 18.77 -15.30 -8.49
C ILE A 586 19.22 -16.69 -8.02
N ASP A 587 19.56 -16.85 -6.74
CA ASP A 587 19.90 -18.13 -6.14
C ASP A 587 18.74 -19.14 -6.10
N ALA A 588 17.47 -18.68 -6.20
CA ALA A 588 16.31 -19.55 -6.39
C ALA A 588 16.08 -19.91 -7.88
N VAL A 589 16.59 -19.11 -8.81
CA VAL A 589 16.70 -19.47 -10.23
C VAL A 589 17.83 -20.51 -10.43
N VAL A 590 18.97 -20.34 -9.76
CA VAL A 590 20.21 -21.10 -10.03
C VAL A 590 20.45 -22.30 -9.09
N ASN A 591 20.22 -22.19 -7.77
CA ASN A 591 20.69 -23.16 -6.76
C ASN A 591 19.55 -23.85 -5.96
N SER A 592 19.85 -24.85 -5.09
CA SER A 592 18.84 -25.85 -4.64
C SER A 592 18.75 -26.26 -3.14
N GLY A 593 19.26 -25.52 -2.13
CA GLY A 593 19.24 -26.00 -0.71
C GLY A 593 18.99 -24.95 0.40
N GLY A 594 18.43 -25.38 1.55
CA GLY A 594 18.16 -24.58 2.77
C GLY A 594 17.38 -25.38 3.85
N GLY A 595 17.51 -25.01 5.14
CA GLY A 595 16.92 -25.67 6.34
C GLY A 595 16.53 -24.68 7.47
N GLU A 596 15.94 -25.20 8.56
CA GLU A 596 14.99 -24.53 9.50
C GLU A 596 15.30 -24.82 11.00
N GLU A 597 14.81 -24.01 11.97
CA GLU A 597 14.19 -24.40 13.28
C GLU A 597 13.74 -23.17 14.16
N ASP A 598 12.90 -23.38 15.20
CA ASP A 598 11.89 -22.44 15.78
C ASP A 598 12.15 -21.78 17.19
N GLU A 599 11.25 -20.85 17.61
CA GLU A 599 11.26 -20.00 18.84
C GLU A 599 9.96 -20.03 19.71
N GLN A 600 9.90 -19.25 20.83
CA GLN A 600 8.66 -18.79 21.53
C GLN A 600 8.86 -17.55 22.46
N ALA A 601 7.84 -16.68 22.65
CA ALA A 601 7.93 -15.31 23.24
C ALA A 601 6.65 -14.76 23.97
N GLY A 602 6.61 -13.44 24.31
CA GLY A 602 5.48 -12.62 24.86
C GLY A 602 5.95 -11.48 25.80
N GLU A 603 5.21 -10.41 26.21
CA GLU A 603 3.90 -9.78 25.86
C GLU A 603 3.74 -8.40 26.62
N GLY A 604 2.88 -7.43 26.20
CA GLY A 604 2.52 -6.20 26.98
C GLY A 604 1.76 -5.06 26.21
N GLY A 605 0.89 -4.25 26.87
CA GLY A 605 -0.14 -3.38 26.21
C GLY A 605 -0.26 -1.86 26.57
N GLN A 606 -1.34 -1.19 26.09
CA GLN A 606 -1.55 0.29 25.99
C GLN A 606 -2.86 0.86 26.65
N VAL A 607 -3.09 2.20 26.60
CA VAL A 607 -4.23 2.96 27.22
C VAL A 607 -4.71 4.17 26.34
N GLU A 608 -6.00 4.56 26.43
CA GLU A 608 -6.72 5.58 25.61
C GLU A 608 -6.89 7.01 26.20
N ILE A 609 -7.35 7.99 25.40
CA ILE A 609 -7.76 9.38 25.75
C ILE A 609 -9.01 9.84 24.93
N LYS A 610 -9.78 10.85 25.39
CA LYS A 610 -11.02 11.41 24.77
C LYS A 610 -10.91 12.88 24.30
N GLU A 611 -11.75 13.28 23.35
CA GLU A 611 -11.76 14.59 22.63
C GLU A 611 -12.77 15.67 23.14
N GLN A 612 -12.62 16.90 22.63
CA GLN A 612 -13.60 18.01 22.67
C GLN A 612 -13.64 18.75 21.31
N ASN A 613 -14.81 19.18 20.84
CA ASN A 613 -14.98 19.84 19.53
C ASN A 613 -14.95 21.37 19.65
N VAL A 614 -14.18 22.06 18.77
CA VAL A 614 -13.97 23.52 18.82
C VAL A 614 -14.04 24.25 17.47
N GLY A 615 -14.11 23.50 16.36
CA GLY A 615 -14.20 23.99 14.98
C GLY A 615 -15.57 23.83 14.34
N GLU A 616 -16.60 23.43 15.09
CA GLU A 616 -17.96 23.24 14.59
C GLU A 616 -18.50 24.50 13.89
N GLY A 617 -18.99 24.33 12.65
CA GLY A 617 -19.50 25.44 11.83
C GLY A 617 -18.44 26.35 11.21
N LYS A 618 -17.16 25.91 11.17
CA LYS A 618 -16.06 26.59 10.48
C LYS A 618 -15.72 25.95 9.14
N ARG A 619 -15.39 26.78 8.14
CA ARG A 619 -14.90 26.31 6.83
C ARG A 619 -13.41 26.61 6.66
N VAL A 620 -12.61 25.57 6.46
CA VAL A 620 -11.15 25.64 6.32
C VAL A 620 -10.76 25.17 4.92
N ILE A 621 -9.97 25.99 4.21
CA ILE A 621 -9.39 25.61 2.91
C ILE A 621 -7.91 25.33 3.11
N ILE A 622 -7.45 24.13 2.80
CA ILE A 622 -6.02 23.79 2.80
C ILE A 622 -5.50 23.88 1.36
N VAL A 623 -4.48 24.72 1.15
CA VAL A 623 -3.76 24.85 -0.11
C VAL A 623 -2.62 23.82 -0.09
N ASP A 624 -2.74 22.78 -0.90
CA ASP A 624 -1.79 21.66 -1.03
C ASP A 624 -0.56 22.08 -1.86
N HIS A 625 0.63 22.07 -1.24
CA HIS A 625 1.92 22.27 -1.92
C HIS A 625 2.63 20.94 -2.20
N GLN A 626 1.87 19.86 -2.42
CA GLN A 626 2.31 18.53 -2.85
C GLN A 626 3.16 17.77 -1.83
N ASP A 627 3.00 18.09 -0.55
CA ASP A 627 3.60 17.33 0.54
C ASP A 627 2.82 16.05 0.85
N SER A 628 3.48 15.10 1.49
CA SER A 628 2.90 13.78 1.82
C SER A 628 2.33 13.69 3.25
N PHE A 629 2.09 14.82 3.92
CA PHE A 629 1.43 14.92 5.24
C PHE A 629 0.17 15.81 5.24
N VAL A 630 -0.15 16.46 4.12
CA VAL A 630 -1.26 17.45 4.00
C VAL A 630 -2.62 16.89 4.43
N HIS A 631 -2.94 15.64 4.11
CA HIS A 631 -4.21 15.03 4.50
C HIS A 631 -4.23 14.63 5.98
N THR A 632 -3.10 14.31 6.61
CA THR A 632 -3.01 14.13 8.07
C THR A 632 -3.29 15.45 8.78
N LEU A 633 -2.74 16.56 8.26
CA LEU A 633 -3.05 17.91 8.73
C LEU A 633 -4.55 18.24 8.52
N SER A 634 -5.11 17.98 7.33
CA SER A 634 -6.56 18.10 7.08
C SER A 634 -7.40 17.26 8.06
N ASN A 635 -6.93 16.07 8.45
CA ASN A 635 -7.62 15.21 9.43
C ASN A 635 -7.65 15.84 10.82
N TYR A 636 -6.56 16.47 11.26
CA TYR A 636 -6.54 17.20 12.55
C TYR A 636 -7.52 18.39 12.52
N PHE A 637 -7.55 19.16 11.42
CA PHE A 637 -8.56 20.22 11.28
C PHE A 637 -10.00 19.66 11.28
N ARG A 638 -10.25 18.49 10.67
CA ARG A 638 -11.56 17.81 10.68
C ARG A 638 -11.96 17.33 12.08
N GLN A 639 -11.04 16.78 12.87
CA GLN A 639 -11.28 16.34 14.26
C GLN A 639 -11.79 17.49 15.15
N THR A 640 -11.41 18.74 14.88
CA THR A 640 -11.98 19.88 15.61
C THR A 640 -13.49 20.09 15.36
N GLY A 641 -14.05 19.54 14.28
CA GLY A 641 -15.44 19.72 13.83
C GLY A 641 -15.62 20.65 12.62
N ALA A 642 -14.54 21.08 11.96
CA ALA A 642 -14.59 21.98 10.81
C ALA A 642 -14.89 21.27 9.47
N GLU A 643 -15.55 21.96 8.55
CA GLU A 643 -15.61 21.58 7.12
C GLU A 643 -14.25 21.89 6.48
N VAL A 644 -13.49 20.85 6.10
CA VAL A 644 -12.13 21.00 5.55
C VAL A 644 -12.05 20.51 4.12
N LYS A 645 -11.67 21.39 3.19
CA LYS A 645 -11.45 21.11 1.77
C LYS A 645 -9.96 21.27 1.40
N THR A 646 -9.40 20.30 0.68
CA THR A 646 -8.00 20.32 0.24
C THR A 646 -7.94 20.65 -1.26
N LEU A 647 -7.14 21.65 -1.67
CA LEU A 647 -7.03 22.09 -3.07
C LEU A 647 -5.55 22.30 -3.45
N ARG A 648 -5.09 21.67 -4.55
CA ARG A 648 -3.71 21.80 -5.04
C ARG A 648 -3.37 23.26 -5.39
N SER A 649 -2.21 23.73 -4.97
CA SER A 649 -1.70 25.08 -5.20
C SER A 649 -1.66 25.44 -6.70
N GLY A 650 -2.04 26.69 -7.01
CA GLY A 650 -2.07 27.20 -8.38
C GLY A 650 -3.19 28.22 -8.65
N PRO A 651 -3.34 28.65 -9.93
CA PRO A 651 -4.30 29.69 -10.32
C PRO A 651 -5.77 29.34 -10.06
N GLU A 652 -6.18 28.09 -10.24
CA GLU A 652 -7.58 27.68 -10.00
C GLU A 652 -7.95 27.75 -8.51
N THR A 653 -7.03 27.38 -7.62
CA THR A 653 -7.21 27.53 -6.16
C THR A 653 -7.31 29.01 -5.77
N ARG A 654 -6.51 29.90 -6.39
CA ARG A 654 -6.66 31.36 -6.18
C ARG A 654 -8.04 31.86 -6.64
N LYS A 655 -8.54 31.44 -7.81
CA LYS A 655 -9.91 31.75 -8.27
C LYS A 655 -11.00 31.16 -7.36
N TYR A 656 -10.78 29.98 -6.80
CA TYR A 656 -11.69 29.37 -5.81
C TYR A 656 -11.78 30.26 -4.56
N LEU A 657 -10.64 30.67 -4.00
CA LEU A 657 -10.59 31.59 -2.85
C LEU A 657 -11.30 32.91 -3.15
N GLU A 658 -11.10 33.51 -4.33
CA GLU A 658 -11.80 34.76 -4.71
C GLU A 658 -13.33 34.60 -4.79
N ARG A 659 -13.81 33.46 -5.30
CA ARG A 659 -15.26 33.17 -5.44
C ARG A 659 -15.92 32.86 -4.10
N GLU A 660 -15.26 32.08 -3.25
CA GLU A 660 -15.83 31.52 -2.02
C GLU A 660 -15.50 32.36 -0.77
N LYS A 661 -14.76 33.46 -0.91
CA LYS A 661 -14.16 34.28 0.17
C LYS A 661 -15.05 34.53 1.40
N ASP A 662 -16.34 34.78 1.19
CA ASP A 662 -17.28 35.14 2.27
C ASP A 662 -17.74 33.94 3.11
N SER A 663 -17.38 32.72 2.69
CA SER A 663 -17.65 31.46 3.38
C SER A 663 -16.44 30.83 4.07
N ILE A 664 -15.23 31.40 3.90
CA ILE A 664 -13.97 30.83 4.38
C ILE A 664 -13.58 31.48 5.71
N ASP A 665 -13.40 30.69 6.75
CA ASP A 665 -12.94 31.18 8.06
C ASP A 665 -11.41 31.19 8.18
N LEU A 666 -10.72 30.21 7.58
CA LEU A 666 -9.27 30.05 7.65
C LEU A 666 -8.72 29.41 6.37
N VAL A 667 -7.59 29.91 5.89
CA VAL A 667 -6.77 29.22 4.88
C VAL A 667 -5.52 28.63 5.53
N VAL A 668 -5.23 27.37 5.24
CA VAL A 668 -4.01 26.70 5.69
C VAL A 668 -3.07 26.54 4.50
N LEU A 669 -1.87 27.11 4.62
CA LEU A 669 -0.75 26.90 3.70
C LEU A 669 0.01 25.68 4.18
N SER A 670 -0.21 24.55 3.49
CA SER A 670 0.38 23.27 3.85
C SER A 670 1.91 23.23 3.66
N PRO A 671 2.60 22.20 4.18
CA PRO A 671 3.97 21.90 3.80
C PRO A 671 4.13 21.61 2.30
N GLY A 672 5.37 21.55 1.82
CA GLY A 672 5.75 21.21 0.45
C GLY A 672 7.25 20.95 0.33
N PRO A 673 7.71 20.19 -0.68
CA PRO A 673 9.13 20.11 -1.06
C PRO A 673 9.62 21.43 -1.66
N GLY A 674 10.92 21.52 -1.96
CA GLY A 674 11.48 22.64 -2.73
C GLY A 674 11.37 23.99 -2.03
N ASN A 675 11.04 25.04 -2.78
CA ASN A 675 11.04 26.44 -2.32
C ASN A 675 9.66 27.09 -2.55
N PRO A 676 9.33 28.20 -1.85
CA PRO A 676 8.01 28.85 -2.00
C PRO A 676 7.68 29.31 -3.43
N ASP A 677 8.68 29.68 -4.22
CA ASP A 677 8.48 30.08 -5.63
C ASP A 677 7.97 28.94 -6.52
N ASP A 678 8.33 27.67 -6.22
CA ASP A 678 7.95 26.49 -7.03
C ASP A 678 6.42 26.28 -7.07
N PHE A 679 5.69 26.83 -6.10
CA PHE A 679 4.22 26.76 -6.00
C PHE A 679 3.53 28.13 -6.18
N GLY A 680 4.30 29.18 -6.46
CA GLY A 680 3.80 30.55 -6.53
C GLY A 680 3.17 31.03 -5.22
N LEU A 681 3.77 30.69 -4.06
CA LEU A 681 3.26 31.07 -2.74
C LEU A 681 3.09 32.58 -2.58
N LYS A 682 3.93 33.38 -3.26
CA LYS A 682 3.80 34.83 -3.35
C LYS A 682 2.42 35.26 -3.86
N ASP A 683 1.98 34.75 -5.02
CA ASP A 683 0.67 35.08 -5.60
C ASP A 683 -0.48 34.68 -4.64
N THR A 684 -0.31 33.56 -3.94
CA THR A 684 -1.27 33.08 -2.95
C THR A 684 -1.33 34.05 -1.76
N MET A 685 -0.20 34.50 -1.23
CA MET A 685 -0.14 35.51 -0.16
C MET A 685 -0.73 36.86 -0.57
N GLU A 686 -0.45 37.35 -1.79
CA GLU A 686 -1.08 38.56 -2.34
C GLU A 686 -2.61 38.41 -2.41
N THR A 687 -3.09 37.22 -2.79
CA THR A 687 -4.52 36.88 -2.84
C THR A 687 -5.16 36.87 -1.44
N LEU A 688 -4.53 36.23 -0.45
CA LEU A 688 -5.05 36.17 0.93
C LEU A 688 -5.16 37.56 1.58
N ILE A 689 -4.18 38.44 1.35
CA ILE A 689 -4.18 39.81 1.86
C ILE A 689 -5.25 40.66 1.16
N LYS A 690 -5.36 40.55 -0.17
CA LYS A 690 -6.40 41.21 -0.98
C LYS A 690 -7.81 40.83 -0.53
N LEU A 691 -8.03 39.55 -0.21
CA LEU A 691 -9.34 39.02 0.20
C LEU A 691 -9.64 39.17 1.70
N LYS A 692 -8.64 39.54 2.52
CA LYS A 692 -8.70 39.51 4.00
C LYS A 692 -9.12 38.14 4.54
N LEU A 693 -8.44 37.09 4.07
CA LEU A 693 -8.58 35.73 4.58
C LEU A 693 -7.47 35.45 5.61
N PRO A 694 -7.78 34.94 6.83
CA PRO A 694 -6.78 34.50 7.80
C PRO A 694 -5.94 33.33 7.27
N ALA A 695 -4.69 33.23 7.74
CA ALA A 695 -3.72 32.28 7.18
C ALA A 695 -2.92 31.55 8.28
N PHE A 696 -2.88 30.23 8.23
CA PHE A 696 -1.97 29.41 9.04
C PHE A 696 -0.96 28.70 8.14
N GLY A 697 0.35 28.81 8.41
CA GLY A 697 1.40 28.15 7.64
C GLY A 697 2.06 26.98 8.37
N VAL A 698 2.35 25.89 7.66
CA VAL A 698 3.15 24.76 8.17
C VAL A 698 4.30 24.49 7.21
N CYS A 699 5.52 24.36 7.76
CA CYS A 699 6.78 24.13 7.03
C CYS A 699 6.99 25.10 5.85
N LEU A 700 6.75 24.67 4.60
CA LEU A 700 6.81 25.54 3.42
C LEU A 700 5.87 26.76 3.53
N GLY A 701 4.72 26.61 4.20
CA GLY A 701 3.82 27.72 4.51
C GLY A 701 4.46 28.78 5.42
N LEU A 702 5.31 28.40 6.38
CA LEU A 702 6.12 29.36 7.16
C LEU A 702 7.15 30.04 6.26
N GLN A 703 7.86 29.24 5.45
CA GLN A 703 8.93 29.72 4.58
C GLN A 703 8.42 30.76 3.57
N GLY A 704 7.28 30.49 2.93
CA GLY A 704 6.61 31.44 2.03
C GLY A 704 6.14 32.71 2.73
N MET A 705 5.65 32.65 3.97
CA MET A 705 5.36 33.86 4.76
C MET A 705 6.63 34.67 5.05
N VAL A 706 7.74 34.02 5.42
CA VAL A 706 9.01 34.71 5.69
C VAL A 706 9.52 35.44 4.44
N GLU A 707 9.53 34.80 3.27
CA GLU A 707 9.98 35.44 2.03
C GLU A 707 9.04 36.54 1.56
N TYR A 708 7.72 36.30 1.61
CA TYR A 708 6.72 37.28 1.19
C TYR A 708 6.84 38.61 1.96
N PHE A 709 7.10 38.57 3.27
CA PHE A 709 7.30 39.76 4.09
C PHE A 709 8.74 40.34 4.03
N GLY A 710 9.57 39.89 3.09
CA GLY A 710 10.92 40.42 2.85
C GLY A 710 12.02 39.83 3.75
N GLY A 711 11.78 38.65 4.32
CA GLY A 711 12.80 37.85 5.00
C GLY A 711 13.74 37.13 4.04
N THR A 712 14.48 36.15 4.56
CA THR A 712 15.40 35.34 3.76
C THR A 712 15.48 33.92 4.31
N LEU A 713 15.39 32.92 3.43
CA LEU A 713 15.61 31.52 3.78
C LEU A 713 17.10 31.17 3.70
N SER A 714 17.52 30.22 4.54
CA SER A 714 18.83 29.57 4.46
C SER A 714 18.65 28.05 4.44
N VAL A 715 19.58 27.34 3.81
CA VAL A 715 19.68 25.88 3.91
C VAL A 715 20.39 25.51 5.22
N LEU A 716 19.86 24.55 5.96
CA LEU A 716 20.53 23.98 7.14
C LEU A 716 21.86 23.32 6.75
N GLY A 717 22.85 23.37 7.64
CA GLY A 717 24.09 22.61 7.47
C GLY A 717 23.90 21.08 7.54
N TYR A 718 22.74 20.64 8.04
CA TYR A 718 22.32 19.25 8.10
C TYR A 718 20.78 19.18 7.94
N PRO A 719 20.23 18.46 6.94
CA PRO A 719 18.79 18.32 6.75
C PRO A 719 18.10 17.59 7.91
N MET A 720 16.93 18.08 8.29
CA MET A 720 16.13 17.49 9.37
C MET A 720 14.84 16.92 8.79
N HIS A 721 14.91 15.67 8.32
CA HIS A 721 13.81 14.91 7.73
C HIS A 721 13.47 13.72 8.62
N GLY A 722 12.21 13.58 9.05
CA GLY A 722 11.78 12.49 9.92
C GLY A 722 12.51 12.45 11.27
N LYS A 723 12.86 13.62 11.83
CA LYS A 723 13.70 13.74 13.04
C LYS A 723 13.03 14.62 14.12
N PRO A 724 13.02 14.21 15.40
CA PRO A 724 12.50 15.03 16.48
C PRO A 724 13.46 16.17 16.83
N SER A 725 12.96 17.22 17.47
CA SER A 725 13.77 18.23 18.16
C SER A 725 12.97 18.88 19.28
N SER A 726 13.66 19.24 20.37
CA SER A 726 13.08 20.12 21.38
C SER A 726 13.00 21.55 20.87
N ILE A 727 11.89 22.22 21.13
CA ILE A 727 11.70 23.65 20.86
C ILE A 727 11.33 24.40 22.13
N THR A 728 11.83 25.63 22.26
CA THR A 728 11.47 26.57 23.32
C THR A 728 10.64 27.71 22.73
N LEU A 729 9.57 28.10 23.44
CA LEU A 729 8.73 29.24 23.05
C LEU A 729 9.43 30.58 23.38
N GLU A 730 9.38 31.54 22.47
CA GLU A 730 9.93 32.90 22.66
C GLU A 730 8.82 33.94 22.84
N GLY A 731 9.05 34.91 23.74
CA GLY A 731 8.18 36.09 23.93
C GLY A 731 6.85 35.80 24.60
N ASP A 732 5.86 36.66 24.34
CA ASP A 732 4.46 36.38 24.66
C ASP A 732 3.87 35.50 23.54
N SER A 733 4.17 34.20 23.60
CA SER A 733 3.75 33.20 22.62
C SER A 733 2.24 32.84 22.69
N GLY A 734 1.44 33.71 23.34
CA GLY A 734 0.00 33.60 23.44
C GLY A 734 -0.69 33.71 22.07
N GLY A 735 -1.66 32.84 21.83
CA GLY A 735 -2.22 32.62 20.49
C GLY A 735 -2.08 31.14 20.13
N LEU A 736 -1.22 30.82 19.16
CA LEU A 736 -1.04 29.47 18.64
C LEU A 736 -0.59 28.43 19.70
N PHE A 737 0.25 28.84 20.65
CA PHE A 737 0.84 27.96 21.67
C PHE A 737 0.11 28.02 23.02
N THR A 738 -1.13 28.53 23.04
CA THR A 738 -1.93 28.62 24.26
C THR A 738 -2.14 27.22 24.87
N SER A 739 -1.89 27.09 26.18
CA SER A 739 -1.97 25.85 26.96
C SER A 739 -0.90 24.78 26.65
N LEU A 740 0.15 25.11 25.91
CA LEU A 740 1.31 24.24 25.71
C LEU A 740 2.44 24.54 26.72
N PRO A 741 3.29 23.56 27.04
CA PRO A 741 4.49 23.80 27.85
C PRO A 741 5.47 24.73 27.13
N SER A 742 6.30 25.46 27.89
CA SER A 742 7.32 26.37 27.34
C SER A 742 8.42 25.66 26.55
N THR A 743 8.53 24.34 26.68
CA THR A 743 9.45 23.50 25.90
C THR A 743 8.83 22.13 25.67
N PHE A 744 8.87 21.64 24.43
CA PHE A 744 8.38 20.31 24.03
C PHE A 744 9.05 19.83 22.75
N GLU A 745 8.88 18.54 22.45
CA GLU A 745 9.40 17.88 21.25
C GLU A 745 8.43 17.99 20.07
N VAL A 746 8.99 18.21 18.87
CA VAL A 746 8.26 18.35 17.60
C VAL A 746 8.98 17.67 16.43
N ALA A 747 8.22 17.27 15.42
CA ALA A 747 8.70 16.67 14.19
C ALA A 747 9.28 17.68 13.18
N ARG A 748 10.52 17.47 12.71
CA ARG A 748 11.14 18.27 11.65
C ARG A 748 11.20 17.50 10.33
N TYR A 749 10.74 18.16 9.27
CA TYR A 749 10.79 17.74 7.87
C TYR A 749 11.17 18.93 6.98
N HIS A 750 12.37 19.48 7.17
CA HIS A 750 12.82 20.64 6.40
C HIS A 750 14.35 20.71 6.22
N SER A 751 14.76 21.18 5.04
CA SER A 751 16.13 21.60 4.75
C SER A 751 16.27 23.13 4.76
N LEU A 752 15.23 23.85 4.36
CA LEU A 752 15.16 25.31 4.40
C LEU A 752 14.64 25.81 5.76
N HIS A 753 15.07 26.99 6.18
CA HIS A 753 14.51 27.66 7.36
C HIS A 753 14.57 29.19 7.25
N GLY A 754 13.69 29.87 8.00
CA GLY A 754 13.75 31.33 8.16
C GLY A 754 15.03 31.77 8.88
N THR A 755 15.78 32.70 8.27
CA THR A 755 17.04 33.19 8.82
C THR A 755 16.80 34.20 9.95
N LYS A 756 17.07 33.84 11.22
CA LYS A 756 16.77 34.68 12.40
C LYS A 756 17.31 36.13 12.29
N SER A 757 18.52 36.31 11.76
CA SER A 757 19.17 37.63 11.57
C SER A 757 18.61 38.45 10.39
N LYS A 758 17.72 37.88 9.58
CA LYS A 758 17.03 38.51 8.44
C LYS A 758 15.50 38.45 8.57
N MET A 759 14.97 38.12 9.75
CA MET A 759 13.53 38.09 9.97
C MET A 759 12.96 39.52 9.85
N PRO A 760 11.93 39.76 9.02
CA PRO A 760 11.40 41.10 8.79
C PRO A 760 10.65 41.60 10.03
N ALA A 761 10.72 42.91 10.27
CA ALA A 761 10.24 43.52 11.52
C ALA A 761 8.72 43.40 11.77
N VAL A 762 7.93 43.00 10.76
CA VAL A 762 6.48 42.73 10.87
C VAL A 762 6.16 41.35 11.43
N LEU A 763 7.13 40.43 11.46
CA LEU A 763 7.02 39.11 12.05
C LEU A 763 7.67 39.09 13.45
N SER A 764 7.01 38.43 14.40
CA SER A 764 7.58 38.02 15.69
C SER A 764 7.97 36.55 15.61
N ILE A 765 9.12 36.19 16.18
CA ILE A 765 9.50 34.79 16.41
C ILE A 765 8.81 34.33 17.69
N THR A 766 8.12 33.18 17.63
CA THR A 766 7.33 32.64 18.74
C THR A 766 7.86 31.31 19.27
N ALA A 767 8.73 30.62 18.51
CA ALA A 767 9.39 29.39 18.93
C ALA A 767 10.71 29.18 18.16
N GLN A 768 11.66 28.49 18.78
CA GLN A 768 12.94 28.09 18.18
C GLN A 768 13.48 26.79 18.78
N THR A 769 14.43 26.15 18.11
CA THR A 769 15.28 25.08 18.67
C THR A 769 16.51 25.64 19.41
N ASP A 770 17.20 24.78 20.16
CA ASP A 770 18.46 25.11 20.87
C ASP A 770 19.60 25.59 19.96
N ASP A 771 19.65 25.14 18.70
CA ASP A 771 20.59 25.59 17.67
C ASP A 771 20.17 26.93 17.01
N GLY A 772 19.08 27.56 17.49
CA GLY A 772 18.64 28.90 17.09
C GLY A 772 17.85 28.96 15.78
N VAL A 773 17.40 27.82 15.26
CA VAL A 773 16.54 27.76 14.08
C VAL A 773 15.12 28.21 14.45
N VAL A 774 14.53 29.07 13.63
CA VAL A 774 13.18 29.61 13.85
C VAL A 774 12.14 28.53 13.58
N MET A 775 11.33 28.22 14.60
CA MET A 775 10.33 27.14 14.57
C MET A 775 8.88 27.62 14.60
N GLY A 776 8.64 28.88 14.96
CA GLY A 776 7.32 29.50 14.88
C GLY A 776 7.41 31.01 14.67
N ILE A 777 6.43 31.55 13.92
CA ILE A 777 6.29 32.99 13.66
C ILE A 777 4.83 33.44 13.79
N GLN A 778 4.64 34.74 14.07
CA GLN A 778 3.33 35.40 14.01
C GLN A 778 3.46 36.82 13.45
N HIS A 779 2.55 37.23 12.58
CA HIS A 779 2.49 38.61 12.07
C HIS A 779 1.89 39.54 13.13
N LYS A 780 2.47 40.73 13.29
CA LYS A 780 2.11 41.66 14.39
C LYS A 780 0.74 42.33 14.25
N GLU A 781 0.22 42.43 13.02
CA GLU A 781 -1.01 43.17 12.69
C GLU A 781 -2.05 42.37 11.90
N LEU A 782 -1.67 41.21 11.36
CA LEU A 782 -2.52 40.39 10.50
C LEU A 782 -2.77 39.06 11.22
N PRO A 783 -3.92 38.39 11.03
CA PRO A 783 -4.23 37.12 11.68
C PRO A 783 -3.48 35.95 11.02
N TYR A 784 -2.16 36.10 10.86
CA TYR A 784 -1.25 35.18 10.17
C TYR A 784 -0.24 34.63 11.17
N ALA A 785 -0.15 33.31 11.28
CA ALA A 785 0.85 32.62 12.09
C ALA A 785 1.34 31.37 11.37
N ALA A 786 2.53 30.88 11.70
CA ALA A 786 3.07 29.68 11.08
C ALA A 786 4.05 28.92 11.97
N VAL A 787 4.26 27.64 11.68
CA VAL A 787 5.24 26.74 12.32
C VAL A 787 6.14 26.09 11.27
N GLN A 788 7.40 25.84 11.61
CA GLN A 788 8.36 25.17 10.71
C GLN A 788 8.32 23.64 10.86
N PHE A 789 7.87 23.16 12.01
CA PHE A 789 7.67 21.75 12.35
C PHE A 789 6.27 21.27 11.93
N HIS A 790 6.07 19.96 11.94
CA HIS A 790 4.82 19.30 11.54
C HIS A 790 4.00 18.90 12.78
N PRO A 791 2.93 19.65 13.16
CA PRO A 791 2.05 19.26 14.26
C PRO A 791 1.32 17.92 14.04
N GLU A 792 1.16 17.48 12.79
CA GLU A 792 0.41 16.30 12.37
C GLU A 792 1.21 14.98 12.37
N SER A 793 2.54 15.06 12.40
CA SER A 793 3.46 13.89 12.39
C SER A 793 3.44 13.11 13.69
N ILE A 794 3.65 11.79 13.64
CA ILE A 794 3.77 10.91 14.81
C ILE A 794 4.93 11.27 15.76
N LEU A 795 5.93 12.05 15.32
CA LEU A 795 7.01 12.55 16.19
C LEU A 795 6.58 13.80 16.99
N THR A 796 5.46 14.44 16.66
CA THR A 796 4.84 15.46 17.51
C THR A 796 3.74 14.80 18.34
N SER A 797 3.76 15.00 19.66
CA SER A 797 2.69 14.51 20.54
C SER A 797 1.31 14.91 19.99
N PRO A 798 0.37 13.97 19.74
CA PRO A 798 -0.94 14.29 19.16
C PRO A 798 -1.71 15.34 19.96
N ALA A 799 -1.56 15.36 21.29
CA ALA A 799 -2.16 16.38 22.15
C ALA A 799 -1.58 17.79 21.89
N HIS A 800 -0.27 17.91 21.61
CA HIS A 800 0.35 19.18 21.26
C HIS A 800 -0.04 19.60 19.83
N GLY A 801 0.00 18.66 18.89
CA GLY A 801 -0.39 18.90 17.49
C GLY A 801 -1.84 19.37 17.36
N MET A 802 -2.77 18.70 18.04
CA MET A 802 -4.18 19.08 18.07
C MET A 802 -4.37 20.46 18.69
N ALA A 803 -3.76 20.73 19.85
CA ALA A 803 -3.89 22.04 20.51
C ALA A 803 -3.39 23.21 19.63
N ILE A 804 -2.33 23.02 18.83
CA ILE A 804 -1.87 24.00 17.83
C ILE A 804 -2.95 24.25 16.78
N VAL A 805 -3.53 23.19 16.22
CA VAL A 805 -4.60 23.26 15.19
C VAL A 805 -5.86 23.93 15.75
N GLU A 806 -6.31 23.55 16.96
CA GLU A 806 -7.41 24.21 17.65
C GLU A 806 -7.16 25.71 17.87
N ASN A 807 -5.97 26.06 18.32
CA ASN A 807 -5.59 27.45 18.58
C ASN A 807 -5.54 28.25 17.27
N ALA A 808 -5.10 27.68 16.15
CA ALA A 808 -5.13 28.32 14.84
C ALA A 808 -6.57 28.71 14.47
N ILE A 809 -7.53 27.78 14.55
CA ILE A 809 -8.96 28.04 14.27
C ILE A 809 -9.54 29.10 15.23
N ARG A 810 -9.16 29.04 16.51
CA ARG A 810 -9.70 29.91 17.58
C ARG A 810 -9.22 31.36 17.49
N THR A 811 -7.96 31.56 17.07
CA THR A 811 -7.24 32.84 17.21
C THR A 811 -7.04 33.59 15.90
N LEU A 812 -6.90 32.90 14.76
CA LEU A 812 -6.63 33.52 13.47
C LEU A 812 -7.94 33.95 12.79
N LYS A 813 -8.36 35.19 13.05
CA LYS A 813 -9.54 35.81 12.44
C LYS A 813 -9.35 37.32 12.27
N TYR A 814 -9.98 37.89 11.25
CA TYR A 814 -10.24 39.33 11.25
C TYR A 814 -11.42 39.65 12.17
N ASP A 815 -11.38 40.79 12.84
CA ASP A 815 -12.54 41.30 13.56
C ASP A 815 -13.69 41.56 12.57
N LYS A 816 -14.87 41.02 12.89
CA LYS A 816 -16.07 41.27 12.09
C LYS A 816 -16.49 42.74 12.27
N ALA A 817 -16.61 43.45 11.16
CA ALA A 817 -17.08 44.84 11.09
C ALA A 817 -18.59 44.95 11.36
#